data_AF-A0A1Q6RRJ4-F1
#
_entry.id   AF-A0A1Q6RRJ4-F1
#
_cell.length_a   1.000
_cell.length_b   1.000
_cell.length_c   1.000
_cell.angle_alpha   90.00
_cell.angle_beta   90.00
_cell.angle_gamma   90.00
#
_symmetry.space_group_name_H-M   'P 1'
#
loop_
_entity.id
_entity.type
_entity.pdbx_description
1 polymer ?
#
loop_
_entity_poly.entity_id
_entity_poly.type
_entity_poly.pdbx_seq_one_letter_code
_entity_poly.pdbx_strand_id
1 'polypeptide(L)'
;MKHLKFKFFIVVIFLFVAVAGFYGNSLDVFAAGTVDNLHSQTKIYNSNNTDYFDGCENYADYVNSAPTITVLTHGLGSKAYYWSNDYSISNGRKLAYNSNSLINKIYEDLDGQMTLYLAEGIDKGSSVDFDFELKKYSYEDYINSNDGKPTSVIDDVSKHIVIVFNSSVADSSNYTVYNEFHTILDNISAQYKNLTGVLPRFNLVGHSRGGITNIMYAAEHPYNVASVFSLGTPYSGSALGELEILLGMMGYTDENYVVDNEGVESIMNEEELQNIRNAWNSAYTADVNMNVVAYGSMTSIHLLRALIEDIEVNCEKYEYYGAIINDYSDLINSVINIIDDCPGLTSTTLNFVDGLARIFNDFGIDLFDILFTKINSNLEGKITYEEVRDVLGLVNVINNEIVIMDDLFIDLNSQLGYGFEDGISYNGFKRYTKIFGAADYTDNRAIPEQPGIVHNLEIMNETYMNDIANSLVLGVPTSSIVELSDDFNAAYTFNLGKAFSFTTEYAGTRKFTANGGTITLYQYDANNCAQPIKIEQNTLTYEYDRHIQYLLVVDVDSINNIGVSFSLEDKMGFGDNVVEIDMNDRKVYKMTVSTSGYYLISVSNMKISLSGATYIAKGEYYVYLKANTPKYMYFTNTADYSITVNVGVYEPNEIDLNQSTQITNSSQKVMKYSNPYNSSMAYKLDINWSGGIKYATVYNSNGSTIGSVTTSGTSNTYSFTLGAKQTCYVVYSSIDSSISSNLYINPSQLRWKIDSKVYDANRIQLPRGDTYTIELVVLYNGTIVDYSSPYVNTSSTNFVFSNNMLSISEKALIGYDITIYPTLAPDYLLTVQIGYGNEFSWYVSNGNNVTLSWNVNATYDKINFSIVNSNGTTYPLSKNANQFDITSYLPTRLGTTKIKLNNIVINGITFNNGTDFLNVNDKTVDNLFAGGNGTSSSPYQITHKRHFGNISVANGKYYILKNNLSLGNWTNFFELKGTLDGNDKQILMTSYIDNYVGDMGLFSKNKGTIKNLTLKANISTTVSTTNWINIGGFAGVNEGKIDNCYMESYIGRDNHSHTKSGNTHVYVVDIYVGTINTVRIGGITGYNKGIITNCRNYSSIYGRGDIGGIAGKSEGDGSSTGYIYNSDNYGRIYYLWSSENRSIGGIVGYQVSGTIDLCYNYAIISYDSDKIENSAIKPCMGRIVGHKCGTVTRYNELGEVKTGELFKYDGFLGIGSYNQLEYAGDRAFGKNG
;
A
#
# COMPACT_ATOMS: atom_id res chain seq x y z
N MET A 1 12.11 11.81 -53.25
CA MET A 1 11.67 11.62 -54.67
C MET A 1 10.75 10.40 -54.90
N LYS A 2 10.32 9.65 -53.87
CA LYS A 2 9.29 8.59 -54.00
C LYS A 2 7.84 9.12 -53.89
N HIS A 3 7.58 10.20 -53.13
CA HIS A 3 6.24 10.84 -53.05
C HIS A 3 5.71 11.48 -54.35
N LEU A 4 6.55 11.68 -55.37
CA LEU A 4 6.11 12.25 -56.65
C LEU A 4 5.62 11.19 -57.66
N LYS A 5 5.95 9.90 -57.45
CA LYS A 5 5.51 8.81 -58.35
C LYS A 5 4.14 8.24 -57.98
N PHE A 6 3.77 8.24 -56.70
CA PHE A 6 2.46 7.75 -56.25
C PHE A 6 1.31 8.74 -56.57
N LYS A 7 1.58 10.06 -56.47
CA LYS A 7 0.59 11.10 -56.83
C LYS A 7 0.38 11.27 -58.35
N PHE A 8 1.33 10.86 -59.19
CA PHE A 8 1.14 10.90 -60.64
C PHE A 8 0.26 9.75 -61.15
N PHE A 9 0.22 8.61 -60.45
CA PHE A 9 -0.66 7.48 -60.79
C PHE A 9 -2.12 7.73 -60.40
N ILE A 10 -2.36 8.38 -59.25
CA ILE A 10 -3.70 8.72 -58.76
C ILE A 10 -4.39 9.78 -59.65
N VAL A 11 -3.63 10.73 -60.22
CA VAL A 11 -4.19 11.77 -61.11
C VAL A 11 -4.55 11.21 -62.50
N VAL A 12 -3.88 10.16 -62.98
CA VAL A 12 -4.20 9.52 -64.26
C VAL A 12 -5.43 8.60 -64.14
N ILE A 13 -5.63 7.94 -63.00
CA ILE A 13 -6.83 7.12 -62.73
C ILE A 13 -8.07 8.00 -62.52
N PHE A 14 -7.94 9.15 -61.84
CA PHE A 14 -9.05 10.11 -61.71
C PHE A 14 -9.50 10.73 -63.04
N LEU A 15 -8.60 10.82 -64.04
CA LEU A 15 -8.96 11.30 -65.37
C LEU A 15 -9.74 10.27 -66.20
N PHE A 16 -9.62 8.97 -65.91
CA PHE A 16 -10.41 7.92 -66.57
C PHE A 16 -11.79 7.71 -65.94
N VAL A 17 -11.94 7.96 -64.63
CA VAL A 17 -13.22 7.83 -63.92
C VAL A 17 -14.19 8.98 -64.26
N ALA A 18 -13.71 10.11 -64.77
CA ALA A 18 -14.55 11.24 -65.17
C ALA A 18 -15.28 11.07 -66.53
N VAL A 19 -15.04 10.00 -67.29
CA VAL A 19 -15.67 9.77 -68.61
C VAL A 19 -16.70 8.62 -68.62
N ALA A 20 -16.74 7.78 -67.59
CA ALA A 20 -17.70 6.65 -67.51
C ALA A 20 -18.95 6.93 -66.65
N GLY A 21 -19.17 8.18 -66.23
CA GLY A 21 -20.36 8.61 -65.51
C GLY A 21 -21.54 8.92 -66.42
N PHE A 22 -22.03 7.98 -67.22
CA PHE A 22 -23.34 8.06 -67.87
C PHE A 22 -23.87 6.64 -68.13
N TYR A 23 -25.10 6.37 -67.69
CA TYR A 23 -25.87 5.11 -67.74
C TYR A 23 -25.42 4.06 -66.69
N GLY A 24 -26.26 3.48 -65.83
CA GLY A 24 -27.72 3.33 -65.76
C GLY A 24 -27.99 2.00 -65.04
N ASN A 25 -28.99 1.96 -64.16
CA ASN A 25 -29.30 0.84 -63.25
C ASN A 25 -29.48 -0.56 -63.88
N SER A 26 -29.19 -1.57 -63.05
CA SER A 26 -29.80 -2.92 -62.95
C SER A 26 -29.74 -3.89 -64.14
N LEU A 27 -28.94 -4.96 -64.01
CA LEU A 27 -29.28 -6.38 -64.19
C LEU A 27 -27.99 -7.22 -64.35
N ASP A 28 -27.79 -8.15 -63.43
CA ASP A 28 -27.45 -9.55 -63.64
C ASP A 28 -26.63 -10.00 -64.88
N VAL A 29 -25.60 -10.78 -64.54
CA VAL A 29 -25.29 -12.13 -65.06
C VAL A 29 -24.18 -12.27 -66.13
N PHE A 30 -23.07 -12.85 -65.62
CA PHE A 30 -22.19 -13.90 -66.19
C PHE A 30 -21.28 -13.50 -67.37
N ALA A 31 -20.01 -13.90 -67.43
CA ALA A 31 -19.36 -15.19 -67.17
C ALA A 31 -17.83 -14.99 -67.25
N ALA A 32 -16.90 -15.85 -66.83
CA ALA A 32 -16.81 -17.12 -66.10
C ALA A 32 -15.32 -17.52 -66.21
N GLY A 33 -14.71 -18.34 -65.37
CA GLY A 33 -15.20 -19.16 -64.27
C GLY A 33 -14.13 -20.19 -63.92
N THR A 34 -14.13 -20.63 -62.66
CA THR A 34 -13.78 -21.98 -62.15
C THR A 34 -13.57 -22.01 -60.63
N VAL A 35 -13.74 -20.90 -59.89
CA VAL A 35 -13.37 -20.87 -58.45
C VAL A 35 -14.58 -20.81 -57.48
N ASP A 36 -15.78 -20.49 -57.96
CA ASP A 36 -16.97 -20.34 -57.11
C ASP A 36 -17.69 -21.64 -56.68
N ASN A 37 -17.28 -22.81 -57.18
CA ASN A 37 -18.08 -24.04 -57.02
C ASN A 37 -17.75 -24.92 -55.80
N LEU A 38 -16.61 -24.74 -55.11
CA LEU A 38 -16.39 -25.39 -53.80
C LEU A 38 -16.79 -24.48 -52.64
N HIS A 39 -16.42 -23.19 -52.71
CA HIS A 39 -16.63 -22.21 -51.64
C HIS A 39 -18.12 -21.86 -51.41
N SER A 40 -18.98 -22.04 -52.42
CA SER A 40 -20.44 -21.83 -52.29
C SER A 40 -21.22 -23.07 -51.85
N GLN A 41 -20.59 -24.26 -51.86
CA GLN A 41 -21.19 -25.52 -51.43
C GLN A 41 -20.93 -25.85 -49.96
N THR A 42 -19.95 -25.21 -49.32
CA THR A 42 -19.61 -25.39 -47.89
C THR A 42 -19.97 -24.21 -47.00
N LYS A 43 -20.43 -23.07 -47.55
CA LYS A 43 -21.07 -22.03 -46.74
C LYS A 43 -22.33 -22.60 -46.08
N ILE A 44 -22.28 -22.81 -44.77
CA ILE A 44 -23.39 -23.23 -43.90
C ILE A 44 -24.60 -22.25 -43.94
N TYR A 45 -24.49 -21.14 -44.68
CA TYR A 45 -25.55 -20.16 -44.93
C TYR A 45 -25.99 -19.99 -46.40
N ASN A 46 -25.91 -21.02 -47.24
CA ASN A 46 -26.61 -20.97 -48.54
C ASN A 46 -27.95 -21.72 -48.48
N SER A 47 -29.02 -20.94 -48.45
CA SER A 47 -30.44 -21.27 -48.26
C SER A 47 -31.11 -22.28 -49.22
N ASN A 48 -30.39 -23.23 -49.83
CA ASN A 48 -30.99 -24.19 -50.78
C ASN A 48 -30.54 -25.65 -50.65
N ASN A 49 -29.78 -26.03 -49.62
CA ASN A 49 -29.55 -27.46 -49.35
C ASN A 49 -30.62 -27.99 -48.37
N THR A 50 -31.68 -28.57 -48.94
CA THR A 50 -32.87 -29.06 -48.21
C THR A 50 -32.62 -30.35 -47.42
N ASP A 51 -31.40 -30.89 -47.44
CA ASP A 51 -31.09 -32.17 -46.81
C ASP A 51 -30.21 -32.09 -45.55
N TYR A 52 -29.98 -30.91 -44.97
CA TYR A 52 -29.19 -30.87 -43.72
C TYR A 52 -29.75 -30.13 -42.51
N PHE A 53 -30.58 -29.08 -42.63
CA PHE A 53 -31.26 -28.50 -41.46
C PHE A 53 -32.53 -27.73 -41.85
N ASP A 54 -33.69 -28.34 -41.63
CA ASP A 54 -35.00 -27.75 -41.91
C ASP A 54 -35.46 -26.87 -40.74
N GLY A 55 -34.73 -25.78 -40.46
CA GLY A 55 -35.17 -24.55 -39.75
C GLY A 55 -35.94 -24.63 -38.42
N CYS A 56 -36.09 -25.79 -37.78
CA CYS A 56 -37.00 -26.02 -36.64
C CYS A 56 -36.46 -27.02 -35.60
N GLU A 57 -35.17 -27.35 -35.61
CA GLU A 57 -34.56 -28.30 -34.67
C GLU A 57 -33.54 -27.61 -33.75
N ASN A 58 -33.51 -28.00 -32.46
CA ASN A 58 -32.61 -27.44 -31.45
C ASN A 58 -31.16 -27.86 -31.76
N TYR A 59 -30.33 -26.90 -32.16
CA TYR A 59 -28.92 -27.13 -32.52
C TYR A 59 -28.09 -27.78 -31.40
N ALA A 60 -28.48 -27.59 -30.14
CA ALA A 60 -27.85 -28.20 -28.95
C ALA A 60 -27.88 -29.74 -28.95
N ASP A 61 -28.71 -30.36 -29.79
CA ASP A 61 -28.86 -31.82 -29.88
C ASP A 61 -27.92 -32.46 -30.94
N TYR A 62 -27.22 -31.66 -31.76
CA TYR A 62 -26.42 -32.14 -32.91
C TYR A 62 -24.90 -31.92 -32.83
N VAL A 63 -24.44 -31.08 -31.90
CA VAL A 63 -23.02 -30.82 -31.64
C VAL A 63 -22.72 -31.21 -30.20
N ASN A 64 -21.52 -31.76 -29.93
CA ASN A 64 -21.11 -32.07 -28.58
C ASN A 64 -21.18 -30.85 -27.65
N SER A 65 -21.73 -31.05 -26.45
CA SER A 65 -21.87 -29.99 -25.46
C SER A 65 -20.51 -29.46 -24.96
N ALA A 66 -19.54 -30.36 -24.80
CA ALA A 66 -18.15 -30.03 -24.47
C ALA A 66 -17.23 -30.21 -25.70
N PRO A 67 -16.21 -29.38 -25.87
CA PRO A 67 -15.22 -29.53 -26.94
C PRO A 67 -14.45 -30.85 -26.82
N THR A 68 -14.48 -31.66 -27.86
CA THR A 68 -13.87 -33.00 -27.94
C THR A 68 -12.62 -33.04 -28.80
N ILE A 69 -12.33 -31.94 -29.51
CA ILE A 69 -11.16 -31.81 -30.37
C ILE A 69 -10.48 -30.46 -30.07
N THR A 70 -9.16 -30.47 -29.87
CA THR A 70 -8.33 -29.26 -29.78
C THR A 70 -7.40 -29.19 -30.99
N VAL A 71 -7.37 -28.05 -31.69
CA VAL A 71 -6.56 -27.84 -32.90
C VAL A 71 -5.49 -26.80 -32.63
N LEU A 72 -4.23 -27.14 -32.95
CA LEU A 72 -3.07 -26.26 -32.83
C LEU A 72 -2.64 -25.78 -34.22
N THR A 73 -2.68 -24.47 -34.45
CA THR A 73 -2.51 -23.83 -35.77
C THR A 73 -1.27 -22.96 -35.78
N HIS A 74 -0.27 -23.30 -36.61
CA HIS A 74 1.00 -22.56 -36.68
C HIS A 74 0.87 -21.21 -37.44
N GLY A 75 1.90 -20.37 -37.28
CA GLY A 75 2.01 -19.05 -37.91
C GLY A 75 2.41 -19.04 -39.39
N LEU A 76 2.63 -17.83 -39.92
CA LEU A 76 3.16 -17.58 -41.27
C LEU A 76 4.54 -18.24 -41.46
N GLY A 77 4.77 -18.94 -42.58
CA GLY A 77 6.04 -19.63 -42.89
C GLY A 77 6.48 -20.72 -41.90
N SER A 78 5.71 -20.93 -40.84
CA SER A 78 6.00 -21.87 -39.75
C SER A 78 5.49 -23.28 -40.07
N LYS A 79 5.72 -24.21 -39.14
CA LYS A 79 5.36 -25.63 -39.27
C LYS A 79 4.88 -26.20 -37.93
N ALA A 80 4.23 -27.36 -37.98
CA ALA A 80 3.67 -28.02 -36.81
C ALA A 80 4.65 -28.28 -35.65
N TYR A 81 5.94 -28.48 -35.94
CA TYR A 81 6.94 -28.76 -34.92
C TYR A 81 7.20 -27.58 -33.96
N TYR A 82 6.81 -26.36 -34.31
CA TYR A 82 6.93 -25.21 -33.41
C TYR A 82 6.05 -25.34 -32.14
N TRP A 83 4.98 -26.13 -32.18
CA TRP A 83 4.15 -26.41 -31.01
C TRP A 83 4.81 -27.35 -30.00
N SER A 84 5.82 -28.11 -30.43
CA SER A 84 6.62 -28.99 -29.56
C SER A 84 7.86 -29.48 -30.30
N ASN A 85 9.04 -28.99 -29.90
CA ASN A 85 10.33 -29.44 -30.44
C ASN A 85 11.44 -29.43 -29.37
N ASP A 86 12.57 -30.01 -29.74
CA ASP A 86 13.81 -30.03 -28.98
C ASP A 86 14.97 -29.73 -29.96
N TYR A 87 15.80 -28.73 -29.65
CA TYR A 87 16.93 -28.34 -30.49
C TYR A 87 17.94 -29.48 -30.69
N SER A 88 18.07 -30.39 -29.72
CA SER A 88 18.95 -31.56 -29.83
C SER A 88 18.46 -32.60 -30.85
N ILE A 89 17.17 -32.53 -31.25
CA ILE A 89 16.53 -33.46 -32.17
C ILE A 89 16.30 -32.76 -33.52
N SER A 90 17.06 -33.17 -34.54
CA SER A 90 16.97 -32.59 -35.90
C SER A 90 17.06 -31.05 -35.91
N ASN A 91 17.87 -30.47 -35.01
CA ASN A 91 18.01 -29.02 -34.82
C ASN A 91 16.69 -28.28 -34.52
N GLY A 92 15.69 -28.95 -33.94
CA GLY A 92 14.36 -28.37 -33.66
C GLY A 92 13.37 -28.41 -34.83
N ARG A 93 13.71 -29.06 -35.95
CA ARG A 93 12.87 -29.17 -37.16
C ARG A 93 11.98 -30.41 -37.21
N LYS A 94 11.73 -31.04 -36.07
CA LYS A 94 10.90 -32.24 -35.94
C LYS A 94 9.99 -32.10 -34.73
N LEU A 95 8.75 -32.58 -34.85
CA LEU A 95 7.83 -32.68 -33.72
C LEU A 95 8.45 -33.63 -32.70
N ALA A 96 8.84 -33.10 -31.55
CA ALA A 96 9.56 -33.81 -30.52
C ALA A 96 9.01 -33.42 -29.15
N TYR A 97 9.07 -34.34 -28.20
CA TYR A 97 8.59 -34.09 -26.85
C TYR A 97 9.31 -32.92 -26.19
N ASN A 98 8.52 -32.03 -25.61
CA ASN A 98 8.98 -30.96 -24.76
C ASN A 98 8.02 -30.85 -23.59
N SER A 99 8.54 -30.93 -22.37
CA SER A 99 7.71 -30.94 -21.15
C SER A 99 6.89 -29.65 -20.98
N ASN A 100 7.35 -28.55 -21.57
CA ASN A 100 6.71 -27.24 -21.48
C ASN A 100 5.74 -26.96 -22.63
N SER A 101 5.66 -27.86 -23.63
CA SER A 101 4.75 -27.71 -24.77
C SER A 101 3.28 -27.85 -24.36
N LEU A 102 2.38 -27.15 -25.06
CA LEU A 102 0.94 -27.27 -24.86
C LEU A 102 0.45 -28.72 -25.09
N ILE A 103 1.05 -29.44 -26.04
CA ILE A 103 0.71 -30.85 -26.31
C ILE A 103 0.94 -31.71 -25.06
N ASN A 104 2.08 -31.55 -24.38
CA ASN A 104 2.35 -32.28 -23.15
C ASN A 104 1.45 -31.82 -22.00
N LYS A 105 1.19 -30.51 -21.86
CA LYS A 105 0.29 -30.00 -20.81
C LYS A 105 -1.13 -30.55 -20.96
N ILE A 106 -1.67 -30.60 -22.19
CA ILE A 106 -2.98 -31.22 -22.46
C ILE A 106 -2.97 -32.72 -22.15
N TYR A 107 -1.88 -33.43 -22.48
CA TYR A 107 -1.74 -34.84 -22.15
C TYR A 107 -1.73 -35.10 -20.62
N GLU A 108 -1.02 -34.27 -19.87
CA GLU A 108 -0.96 -34.29 -18.40
C GLU A 108 -2.34 -34.00 -17.79
N ASP A 109 -3.04 -32.97 -18.26
CA ASP A 109 -4.37 -32.58 -17.78
C ASP A 109 -5.44 -33.66 -18.01
N LEU A 110 -5.27 -34.46 -19.07
CA LEU A 110 -6.15 -35.57 -19.42
C LEU A 110 -5.74 -36.92 -18.81
N ASP A 111 -4.68 -36.98 -17.99
CA ASP A 111 -4.14 -38.23 -17.43
C ASP A 111 -3.94 -39.32 -18.51
N GLY A 112 -3.41 -38.90 -19.67
CA GLY A 112 -3.19 -39.77 -20.83
C GLY A 112 -4.43 -40.16 -21.66
N GLN A 113 -5.59 -39.57 -21.38
CA GLN A 113 -6.83 -39.73 -22.18
C GLN A 113 -6.86 -38.81 -23.41
N MET A 114 -5.75 -38.78 -24.14
CA MET A 114 -5.55 -37.96 -25.34
C MET A 114 -5.13 -38.84 -26.52
N THR A 115 -5.64 -38.50 -27.71
CA THR A 115 -5.16 -39.03 -28.99
C THR A 115 -4.57 -37.89 -29.81
N LEU A 116 -3.31 -38.04 -30.25
CA LEU A 116 -2.57 -37.01 -31.00
C LEU A 116 -2.50 -37.35 -32.49
N TYR A 117 -2.94 -36.41 -33.33
CA TYR A 117 -2.78 -36.47 -34.78
C TYR A 117 -2.01 -35.26 -35.30
N LEU A 118 -1.12 -35.49 -36.25
CA LEU A 118 -0.59 -34.46 -37.13
C LEU A 118 -1.40 -34.50 -38.43
N ALA A 119 -2.00 -33.37 -38.81
CA ALA A 119 -2.72 -33.22 -40.07
C ALA A 119 -1.85 -32.46 -41.06
N GLU A 120 -1.34 -33.16 -42.07
CA GLU A 120 -0.49 -32.59 -43.11
C GLU A 120 -1.32 -32.27 -44.34
N GLY A 121 -1.41 -30.98 -44.67
CA GLY A 121 -2.04 -30.53 -45.90
C GLY A 121 -1.24 -30.95 -47.14
N ILE A 122 -1.95 -31.11 -48.25
CA ILE A 122 -1.41 -31.47 -49.55
C ILE A 122 -2.05 -30.54 -50.59
N ASP A 123 -1.27 -29.58 -51.09
CA ASP A 123 -1.64 -28.75 -52.24
C ASP A 123 -1.66 -29.57 -53.54
N LYS A 124 -2.79 -29.55 -54.25
CA LYS A 124 -2.95 -30.20 -55.56
C LYS A 124 -2.66 -29.25 -56.74
N GLY A 125 -2.18 -28.04 -56.48
CA GLY A 125 -1.76 -27.06 -57.47
C GLY A 125 -2.81 -26.00 -57.81
N SER A 126 -3.79 -25.74 -56.93
CA SER A 126 -4.72 -24.61 -57.05
C SER A 126 -5.17 -24.11 -55.66
N SER A 127 -5.44 -22.80 -55.53
CA SER A 127 -5.75 -22.14 -54.25
C SER A 127 -7.06 -22.57 -53.55
N VAL A 128 -7.76 -23.57 -54.11
CA VAL A 128 -9.04 -24.10 -53.61
C VAL A 128 -9.10 -25.64 -53.60
N ASP A 129 -8.06 -26.34 -54.06
CA ASP A 129 -8.06 -27.81 -54.16
C ASP A 129 -6.98 -28.39 -53.23
N PHE A 130 -7.43 -28.82 -52.05
CA PHE A 130 -6.58 -29.34 -50.98
C PHE A 130 -6.99 -30.75 -50.60
N ASP A 131 -6.00 -31.55 -50.27
CA ASP A 131 -6.13 -32.88 -49.67
C ASP A 131 -5.31 -32.92 -48.38
N PHE A 132 -5.37 -34.01 -47.63
CA PHE A 132 -4.55 -34.13 -46.42
C PHE A 132 -4.25 -35.57 -46.05
N GLU A 133 -3.16 -35.73 -45.29
CA GLU A 133 -2.79 -36.97 -44.63
C GLU A 133 -2.81 -36.81 -43.11
N LEU A 134 -3.18 -37.87 -42.40
CA LEU A 134 -3.11 -37.92 -40.94
C LEU A 134 -1.98 -38.84 -40.50
N LYS A 135 -1.21 -38.42 -39.49
CA LYS A 135 -0.28 -39.28 -38.77
C LYS A 135 -0.70 -39.36 -37.31
N LYS A 136 -1.01 -40.57 -36.84
CA LYS A 136 -1.37 -40.84 -35.44
C LYS A 136 -0.11 -41.11 -34.62
N TYR A 137 0.05 -40.38 -33.53
CA TYR A 137 1.16 -40.56 -32.58
C TYR A 137 0.66 -41.32 -31.36
N SER A 138 1.33 -42.42 -31.00
CA SER A 138 1.23 -42.92 -29.63
C SER A 138 2.02 -42.01 -28.69
N TYR A 139 1.73 -42.06 -27.39
CA TYR A 139 2.50 -41.27 -26.43
C TYR A 139 3.99 -41.66 -26.41
N GLU A 140 4.29 -42.95 -26.61
CA GLU A 140 5.66 -43.42 -26.77
C GLU A 140 6.31 -42.89 -28.05
N ASP A 141 5.56 -42.80 -29.16
CA ASP A 141 6.10 -42.24 -30.41
C ASP A 141 6.43 -40.76 -30.24
N TYR A 142 5.57 -40.01 -29.56
CA TYR A 142 5.79 -38.59 -29.27
C TYR A 142 6.98 -38.35 -28.33
N ILE A 143 7.08 -39.08 -27.19
CA ILE A 143 8.22 -38.97 -26.25
C ILE A 143 9.53 -39.31 -26.94
N ASN A 144 9.57 -40.42 -27.68
CA ASN A 144 10.80 -40.89 -28.29
C ASN A 144 11.11 -40.20 -29.63
N SER A 145 10.29 -39.22 -30.04
CA SER A 145 10.41 -38.53 -31.32
C SER A 145 10.42 -39.48 -32.54
N ASN A 146 9.67 -40.57 -32.44
CA ASN A 146 9.41 -41.48 -33.56
C ASN A 146 8.42 -40.84 -34.54
N ASP A 147 8.43 -41.29 -35.79
CA ASP A 147 7.44 -40.84 -36.77
C ASP A 147 6.06 -41.44 -36.45
N GLY A 148 5.02 -40.60 -36.48
CA GLY A 148 3.64 -41.06 -36.31
C GLY A 148 3.23 -42.03 -37.42
N LYS A 149 2.29 -42.93 -37.10
CA LYS A 149 1.80 -43.94 -38.04
C LYS A 149 0.80 -43.29 -39.01
N PRO A 150 1.02 -43.37 -40.34
CA PRO A 150 0.06 -42.87 -41.32
C PRO A 150 -1.31 -43.53 -41.14
N THR A 151 -2.36 -42.73 -41.22
CA THR A 151 -3.77 -43.17 -41.21
C THR A 151 -4.58 -42.27 -42.13
N SER A 152 -5.69 -42.78 -42.64
CA SER A 152 -6.65 -42.00 -43.45
C SER A 152 -7.88 -41.57 -42.66
N VAL A 153 -8.03 -42.03 -41.41
CA VAL A 153 -9.20 -41.76 -40.56
C VAL A 153 -8.83 -41.50 -39.10
N ILE A 154 -9.67 -40.71 -38.41
CA ILE A 154 -9.72 -40.72 -36.95
C ILE A 154 -10.40 -42.02 -36.48
N ASP A 155 -9.68 -42.84 -35.73
CA ASP A 155 -10.06 -44.21 -35.35
C ASP A 155 -10.31 -44.40 -33.84
N ASP A 156 -9.94 -43.40 -33.03
CA ASP A 156 -10.16 -43.41 -31.58
C ASP A 156 -10.85 -42.12 -31.13
N VAL A 157 -12.18 -42.17 -31.12
CA VAL A 157 -13.04 -41.13 -30.56
C VAL A 157 -13.41 -41.42 -29.09
N SER A 158 -12.74 -42.35 -28.41
CA SER A 158 -13.00 -42.63 -26.99
C SER A 158 -12.26 -41.68 -26.05
N LYS A 159 -11.37 -40.85 -26.60
CA LYS A 159 -10.48 -39.91 -25.92
C LYS A 159 -10.65 -38.49 -26.49
N HIS A 160 -10.08 -37.50 -25.81
CA HIS A 160 -9.99 -36.16 -26.39
C HIS A 160 -8.98 -36.17 -27.54
N ILE A 161 -9.30 -35.53 -28.67
CA ILE A 161 -8.45 -35.53 -29.85
C ILE A 161 -7.66 -34.22 -29.90
N VAL A 162 -6.34 -34.29 -30.07
CA VAL A 162 -5.49 -33.13 -30.37
C VAL A 162 -4.98 -33.24 -31.79
N ILE A 163 -5.19 -32.19 -32.59
CA ILE A 163 -4.75 -32.09 -33.97
C ILE A 163 -3.72 -30.97 -34.07
N VAL A 164 -2.51 -31.30 -34.50
CA VAL A 164 -1.52 -30.29 -34.90
C VAL A 164 -1.65 -30.10 -36.41
N PHE A 165 -2.10 -28.92 -36.83
CA PHE A 165 -2.25 -28.59 -38.25
C PHE A 165 -0.89 -28.22 -38.84
N ASN A 166 -0.58 -28.76 -40.02
CA ASN A 166 0.63 -28.46 -40.77
C ASN A 166 0.27 -28.10 -42.22
N SER A 167 0.35 -26.82 -42.55
CA SER A 167 -0.03 -26.31 -43.86
C SER A 167 1.03 -26.58 -44.94
N SER A 168 0.58 -27.00 -46.11
CA SER A 168 1.45 -27.14 -47.29
C SER A 168 1.73 -25.79 -47.97
N VAL A 169 0.86 -24.80 -47.73
CA VAL A 169 0.87 -23.46 -48.32
C VAL A 169 1.10 -22.37 -47.27
N ALA A 170 1.97 -22.66 -46.30
CA ALA A 170 2.19 -21.82 -45.12
C ALA A 170 2.65 -20.38 -45.41
N ASP A 171 3.14 -20.08 -46.62
CA ASP A 171 3.60 -18.75 -47.06
C ASP A 171 2.58 -18.00 -47.95
N SER A 172 1.44 -18.61 -48.25
CA SER A 172 0.38 -18.00 -49.06
C SER A 172 -0.52 -17.04 -48.24
N SER A 173 -1.44 -16.36 -48.94
CA SER A 173 -2.44 -15.46 -48.35
C SER A 173 -3.31 -16.12 -47.26
N ASN A 174 -3.87 -15.29 -46.36
CA ASN A 174 -4.74 -15.76 -45.26
C ASN A 174 -5.89 -16.63 -45.78
N TYR A 175 -6.51 -16.23 -46.89
CA TYR A 175 -7.60 -16.96 -47.53
C TYR A 175 -7.18 -18.36 -48.03
N THR A 176 -6.00 -18.48 -48.64
CA THR A 176 -5.51 -19.75 -49.18
C THR A 176 -5.23 -20.76 -48.06
N VAL A 177 -4.57 -20.32 -46.98
CA VAL A 177 -4.31 -21.17 -45.81
C VAL A 177 -5.61 -21.51 -45.07
N TYR A 178 -6.56 -20.57 -44.99
CA TYR A 178 -7.88 -20.83 -44.43
C TYR A 178 -8.63 -21.93 -45.20
N ASN A 179 -8.59 -21.93 -46.53
CA ASN A 179 -9.25 -22.95 -47.33
C ASN A 179 -8.69 -24.36 -47.09
N GLU A 180 -7.36 -24.49 -46.97
CA GLU A 180 -6.72 -25.77 -46.61
C GLU A 180 -7.18 -26.22 -45.21
N PHE A 181 -7.08 -25.33 -44.21
CA PHE A 181 -7.49 -25.59 -42.83
C PHE A 181 -8.96 -26.01 -42.72
N HIS A 182 -9.85 -25.26 -43.37
CA HIS A 182 -11.28 -25.51 -43.43
C HIS A 182 -11.59 -26.89 -44.03
N THR A 183 -10.95 -27.22 -45.16
CA THR A 183 -11.14 -28.51 -45.85
C THR A 183 -10.77 -29.70 -44.94
N ILE A 184 -9.68 -29.59 -44.20
CA ILE A 184 -9.23 -30.63 -43.28
C ILE A 184 -10.20 -30.80 -42.11
N LEU A 185 -10.57 -29.70 -41.43
CA LEU A 185 -11.44 -29.77 -40.26
C LEU A 185 -12.86 -30.22 -40.59
N ASP A 186 -13.40 -29.86 -41.74
CA ASP A 186 -14.71 -30.33 -42.18
C ASP A 186 -14.70 -31.84 -42.46
N ASN A 187 -13.64 -32.35 -43.08
CA ASN A 187 -13.51 -33.79 -43.31
C ASN A 187 -13.39 -34.56 -41.97
N ILE A 188 -12.57 -34.06 -41.04
CA ILE A 188 -12.43 -34.65 -39.70
C ILE A 188 -13.75 -34.58 -38.93
N SER A 189 -14.50 -33.48 -39.04
CA SER A 189 -15.84 -33.32 -38.43
C SER A 189 -16.82 -34.35 -38.98
N ALA A 190 -16.81 -34.60 -40.29
CA ALA A 190 -17.64 -35.61 -40.92
C ALA A 190 -17.28 -37.02 -40.45
N GLN A 191 -15.99 -37.35 -40.37
CA GLN A 191 -15.53 -38.63 -39.81
C GLN A 191 -15.97 -38.81 -38.35
N TYR A 192 -15.86 -37.75 -37.54
CA TYR A 192 -16.24 -37.78 -36.13
C TYR A 192 -17.75 -38.01 -35.96
N LYS A 193 -18.58 -37.31 -36.75
CA LYS A 193 -20.03 -37.48 -36.76
C LYS A 193 -20.44 -38.89 -37.16
N ASN A 194 -19.77 -39.49 -38.14
CA ASN A 194 -20.04 -40.85 -38.55
C ASN A 194 -19.77 -41.87 -37.43
N LEU A 195 -18.83 -41.58 -36.52
CA LEU A 195 -18.48 -42.47 -35.40
C LEU A 195 -19.35 -42.26 -34.16
N THR A 196 -19.80 -41.03 -33.90
CA THR A 196 -20.46 -40.66 -32.63
C THR A 196 -21.94 -40.30 -32.76
N GLY A 197 -22.41 -40.03 -33.98
CA GLY A 197 -23.75 -39.54 -34.27
C GLY A 197 -23.93 -38.02 -34.14
N VAL A 198 -22.94 -37.29 -33.62
CA VAL A 198 -22.97 -35.82 -33.41
C VAL A 198 -21.70 -35.16 -33.94
N LEU A 199 -21.77 -33.88 -34.32
CA LEU A 199 -20.58 -33.11 -34.73
C LEU A 199 -19.67 -32.81 -33.52
N PRO A 200 -18.34 -32.72 -33.73
CA PRO A 200 -17.44 -32.32 -32.67
C PRO A 200 -17.61 -30.83 -32.35
N ARG A 201 -17.24 -30.47 -31.11
CA ARG A 201 -17.01 -29.08 -30.73
C ARG A 201 -15.51 -28.87 -30.54
N PHE A 202 -14.98 -27.74 -30.98
CA PHE A 202 -13.55 -27.47 -31.12
C PHE A 202 -13.04 -26.46 -30.09
N ASN A 203 -11.83 -26.69 -29.58
CA ASN A 203 -10.96 -25.62 -29.11
C ASN A 203 -9.94 -25.31 -30.21
N LEU A 204 -9.74 -24.04 -30.53
CA LEU A 204 -8.77 -23.60 -31.53
C LEU A 204 -7.68 -22.78 -30.84
N VAL A 205 -6.42 -23.16 -31.00
CA VAL A 205 -5.26 -22.43 -30.46
C VAL A 205 -4.35 -22.07 -31.62
N GLY A 206 -4.11 -20.77 -31.84
CA GLY A 206 -3.39 -20.26 -32.99
C GLY A 206 -2.23 -19.35 -32.56
N HIS A 207 -1.09 -19.48 -33.23
CA HIS A 207 0.03 -18.57 -33.07
C HIS A 207 0.20 -17.72 -34.33
N SER A 208 0.54 -16.43 -34.17
CA SER A 208 0.74 -15.50 -35.28
C SER A 208 -0.48 -15.52 -36.21
N ARG A 209 -0.29 -15.61 -37.54
CA ARG A 209 -1.37 -15.78 -38.54
C ARG A 209 -2.34 -16.93 -38.23
N GLY A 210 -1.91 -17.99 -37.54
CA GLY A 210 -2.80 -19.10 -37.16
C GLY A 210 -4.00 -18.67 -36.32
N GLY A 211 -3.89 -17.57 -35.56
CA GLY A 211 -5.03 -16.96 -34.86
C GLY A 211 -6.05 -16.31 -35.79
N ILE A 212 -5.63 -15.74 -36.93
CA ILE A 212 -6.52 -15.22 -37.99
C ILE A 212 -7.27 -16.40 -38.63
N THR A 213 -6.56 -17.45 -39.02
CA THR A 213 -7.15 -18.68 -39.60
C THR A 213 -8.22 -19.28 -38.68
N ASN A 214 -7.94 -19.35 -37.38
CA ASN A 214 -8.89 -19.86 -36.39
C ASN A 214 -10.12 -18.95 -36.24
N ILE A 215 -9.95 -17.62 -36.28
CA ILE A 215 -11.06 -16.66 -36.22
C ILE A 215 -11.92 -16.72 -37.47
N MET A 216 -11.33 -16.89 -38.65
CA MET A 216 -12.08 -17.10 -39.90
C MET A 216 -12.95 -18.36 -39.82
N TYR A 217 -12.41 -19.47 -39.31
CA TYR A 217 -13.17 -20.71 -39.13
C TYR A 217 -14.29 -20.54 -38.10
N ALA A 218 -14.00 -19.91 -36.97
CA ALA A 218 -14.99 -19.67 -35.92
C ALA A 218 -16.09 -18.70 -36.37
N ALA A 219 -15.79 -17.77 -37.29
CA ALA A 219 -16.79 -16.87 -37.86
C ALA A 219 -17.77 -17.59 -38.80
N GLU A 220 -17.31 -18.58 -39.55
CA GLU A 220 -18.16 -19.40 -40.44
C GLU A 220 -18.87 -20.56 -39.71
N HIS A 221 -18.27 -21.06 -38.62
CA HIS A 221 -18.75 -22.21 -37.83
C HIS A 221 -18.97 -21.90 -36.34
N PRO A 222 -19.74 -20.85 -35.97
CA PRO A 222 -19.74 -20.29 -34.61
C PRO A 222 -20.21 -21.26 -33.52
N TYR A 223 -21.07 -22.22 -33.85
CA TYR A 223 -21.56 -23.17 -32.85
C TYR A 223 -20.66 -24.41 -32.67
N ASN A 224 -19.77 -24.68 -33.63
CA ASN A 224 -18.84 -25.81 -33.56
C ASN A 224 -17.58 -25.44 -32.78
N VAL A 225 -17.38 -24.16 -32.44
CA VAL A 225 -16.21 -23.68 -31.71
C VAL A 225 -16.61 -23.31 -30.28
N ALA A 226 -15.96 -23.92 -29.30
CA ALA A 226 -16.13 -23.57 -27.88
C ALA A 226 -15.21 -22.41 -27.48
N SER A 227 -13.98 -22.41 -27.99
CA SER A 227 -13.00 -21.40 -27.63
C SER A 227 -11.95 -21.17 -28.70
N VAL A 228 -11.44 -19.94 -28.77
CA VAL A 228 -10.31 -19.53 -29.61
C VAL A 228 -9.26 -18.87 -28.73
N PHE A 229 -8.03 -19.37 -28.75
CA PHE A 229 -6.87 -18.80 -28.08
C PHE A 229 -5.86 -18.35 -29.13
N SER A 230 -5.41 -17.11 -29.07
CA SER A 230 -4.44 -16.53 -30.00
C SER A 230 -3.22 -15.97 -29.29
N LEU A 231 -2.04 -16.16 -29.88
CA LEU A 231 -0.74 -15.68 -29.38
C LEU A 231 -0.07 -14.88 -30.51
N GLY A 232 0.31 -13.62 -30.26
CA GLY A 232 1.07 -12.82 -31.24
C GLY A 232 0.33 -12.55 -32.56
N THR A 233 -1.00 -12.65 -32.60
CA THR A 233 -1.74 -12.66 -33.87
C THR A 233 -1.90 -11.26 -34.48
N PRO A 234 -1.58 -11.04 -35.78
CA PRO A 234 -1.65 -9.72 -36.41
C PRO A 234 -3.08 -9.34 -36.81
N TYR A 235 -3.99 -9.13 -35.84
CA TYR A 235 -5.38 -8.81 -36.13
C TYR A 235 -5.59 -7.46 -36.80
N SER A 236 -4.61 -6.56 -36.70
CA SER A 236 -4.63 -5.22 -37.28
C SER A 236 -3.38 -4.84 -38.08
N GLY A 237 -2.59 -5.82 -38.52
CA GLY A 237 -1.31 -5.59 -39.19
C GLY A 237 -0.18 -5.43 -38.20
N SER A 238 0.92 -4.80 -38.62
CA SER A 238 2.05 -4.50 -37.73
C SER A 238 2.92 -3.33 -38.21
N ALA A 239 3.18 -2.36 -37.34
CA ALA A 239 4.13 -1.29 -37.63
C ALA A 239 5.57 -1.80 -37.83
N LEU A 240 6.00 -2.80 -37.05
CA LEU A 240 7.33 -3.42 -37.20
C LEU A 240 7.38 -4.43 -38.37
N GLY A 241 6.24 -4.99 -38.75
CA GLY A 241 6.09 -5.86 -39.91
C GLY A 241 6.26 -5.16 -41.26
N GLU A 242 6.37 -3.82 -41.29
CA GLU A 242 6.70 -3.04 -42.49
C GLU A 242 8.21 -2.78 -42.63
N LEU A 243 9.01 -3.07 -41.59
CA LEU A 243 10.45 -2.80 -41.60
C LEU A 243 11.20 -3.86 -42.39
N GLU A 244 11.77 -3.47 -43.52
CA GLU A 244 12.44 -4.42 -44.42
C GLU A 244 13.59 -5.16 -43.71
N ILE A 245 14.31 -4.51 -42.78
CA ILE A 245 15.38 -5.13 -41.99
C ILE A 245 14.87 -6.23 -41.05
N LEU A 246 13.69 -6.04 -40.44
CA LEU A 246 13.08 -7.05 -39.58
C LEU A 246 12.52 -8.20 -40.42
N LEU A 247 11.83 -7.90 -41.53
CA LEU A 247 11.34 -8.89 -42.48
C LEU A 247 12.48 -9.73 -43.08
N GLY A 248 13.63 -9.10 -43.35
CA GLY A 248 14.83 -9.80 -43.82
C GLY A 248 15.40 -10.74 -42.77
N MET A 249 15.44 -10.33 -41.50
CA MET A 249 15.81 -11.24 -40.41
C MET A 249 14.84 -12.42 -40.30
N MET A 250 13.56 -12.21 -40.60
CA MET A 250 12.56 -13.28 -40.59
C MET A 250 12.62 -14.17 -41.85
N GLY A 251 13.41 -13.79 -42.85
CA GLY A 251 13.55 -14.56 -44.08
C GLY A 251 12.47 -14.29 -45.13
N TYR A 252 11.77 -13.15 -45.03
CA TYR A 252 10.73 -12.75 -45.99
C TYR A 252 11.22 -11.76 -47.06
N THR A 253 12.50 -11.37 -47.02
CA THR A 253 13.13 -10.55 -48.06
C THR A 253 14.32 -11.26 -48.70
N ASP A 254 14.70 -10.80 -49.89
CA ASP A 254 16.00 -11.14 -50.48
C ASP A 254 17.16 -10.34 -49.83
N GLU A 255 18.38 -10.55 -50.33
CA GLU A 255 19.60 -9.83 -49.89
C GLU A 255 19.57 -8.30 -50.16
N ASN A 256 18.57 -7.82 -50.91
CA ASN A 256 18.35 -6.40 -51.22
C ASN A 256 17.11 -5.83 -50.51
N TYR A 257 16.59 -6.52 -49.49
CA TYR A 257 15.45 -6.10 -48.68
C TYR A 257 14.12 -6.00 -49.45
N VAL A 258 13.99 -6.71 -50.59
CA VAL A 258 12.73 -6.77 -51.35
C VAL A 258 11.84 -7.89 -50.79
N VAL A 259 10.62 -7.54 -50.35
CA VAL A 259 9.61 -8.48 -49.87
C VAL A 259 9.04 -9.31 -51.03
N ASP A 260 9.06 -10.64 -50.90
CA ASP A 260 8.52 -11.59 -51.89
C ASP A 260 7.76 -12.72 -51.17
N ASN A 261 6.69 -12.37 -50.43
CA ASN A 261 5.87 -13.32 -49.68
C ASN A 261 4.40 -12.87 -49.63
N GLU A 262 3.53 -13.62 -50.30
CA GLU A 262 2.08 -13.33 -50.40
C GLU A 262 1.40 -13.29 -49.02
N GLY A 263 1.85 -14.12 -48.08
CA GLY A 263 1.33 -14.14 -46.72
C GLY A 263 1.65 -12.88 -45.93
N VAL A 264 2.86 -12.32 -46.08
CA VAL A 264 3.21 -11.00 -45.48
C VAL A 264 2.31 -9.90 -46.02
N GLU A 265 2.11 -9.84 -47.34
CA GLU A 265 1.21 -8.85 -47.96
C GLU A 265 -0.22 -8.95 -47.39
N SER A 266 -0.71 -10.17 -47.16
CA SER A 266 -2.06 -10.44 -46.66
C SER A 266 -2.24 -10.10 -45.17
N ILE A 267 -1.26 -10.36 -44.29
CA ILE A 267 -1.33 -9.93 -42.88
C ILE A 267 -1.10 -8.43 -42.69
N MET A 268 -0.56 -7.74 -43.70
CA MET A 268 -0.38 -6.29 -43.70
C MET A 268 -1.53 -5.54 -44.41
N ASN A 269 -2.45 -6.28 -45.05
CA ASN A 269 -3.57 -5.69 -45.77
C ASN A 269 -4.70 -5.28 -44.80
N GLU A 270 -4.76 -3.99 -44.50
CA GLU A 270 -5.75 -3.42 -43.58
C GLU A 270 -7.20 -3.73 -43.99
N GLU A 271 -7.53 -3.64 -45.29
CA GLU A 271 -8.88 -3.90 -45.79
C GLU A 271 -9.28 -5.37 -45.59
N GLU A 272 -8.35 -6.31 -45.87
CA GLU A 272 -8.57 -7.74 -45.65
C GLU A 272 -8.83 -8.05 -44.17
N LEU A 273 -7.99 -7.53 -43.27
CA LEU A 273 -8.13 -7.77 -41.84
C LEU A 273 -9.38 -7.10 -41.24
N GLN A 274 -9.77 -5.91 -41.72
CA GLN A 274 -11.03 -5.27 -41.35
C GLN A 274 -12.25 -6.13 -41.78
N ASN A 275 -12.19 -6.75 -42.95
CA ASN A 275 -13.25 -7.65 -43.42
C ASN A 275 -13.36 -8.90 -42.53
N ILE A 276 -12.23 -9.49 -42.12
CA ILE A 276 -12.19 -10.61 -41.18
C ILE A 276 -12.77 -10.20 -39.82
N ARG A 277 -12.38 -9.03 -39.29
CA ARG A 277 -12.93 -8.46 -38.05
C ARG A 277 -14.44 -8.29 -38.10
N ASN A 278 -14.96 -7.76 -39.21
CA ASN A 278 -16.39 -7.52 -39.39
C ASN A 278 -17.18 -8.83 -39.49
N ALA A 279 -16.63 -9.84 -40.18
CA ALA A 279 -17.22 -11.18 -40.23
C ALA A 279 -17.28 -11.83 -38.83
N TRP A 280 -16.17 -11.78 -38.09
CA TRP A 280 -16.11 -12.24 -36.70
C TRP A 280 -17.10 -11.51 -35.79
N ASN A 281 -17.09 -10.18 -35.80
CA ASN A 281 -17.96 -9.37 -34.95
C ASN A 281 -19.44 -9.64 -35.22
N SER A 282 -19.79 -9.99 -36.47
CA SER A 282 -21.13 -10.41 -36.84
C SER A 282 -21.45 -11.81 -36.30
N ALA A 283 -20.55 -12.78 -36.50
CA ALA A 283 -20.74 -14.17 -36.04
C ALA A 283 -20.81 -14.29 -34.51
N TYR A 284 -20.02 -13.53 -33.77
CA TYR A 284 -20.02 -13.55 -32.30
C TYR A 284 -21.36 -13.13 -31.68
N THR A 285 -22.17 -12.35 -32.41
CA THR A 285 -23.54 -12.03 -31.95
C THR A 285 -24.50 -13.23 -32.00
N ALA A 286 -24.19 -14.27 -32.79
CA ALA A 286 -24.99 -15.48 -32.92
C ALA A 286 -24.74 -16.50 -31.79
N ASP A 287 -23.51 -16.62 -31.30
CA ASP A 287 -23.18 -17.37 -30.07
C ASP A 287 -22.19 -16.58 -29.18
N VAL A 288 -22.75 -15.79 -28.27
CA VAL A 288 -21.98 -14.95 -27.34
C VAL A 288 -21.21 -15.75 -26.28
N ASN A 289 -21.38 -17.07 -26.20
CA ASN A 289 -20.75 -17.90 -25.17
C ASN A 289 -19.38 -18.46 -25.59
N MET A 290 -18.91 -18.20 -26.81
CA MET A 290 -17.59 -18.63 -27.26
C MET A 290 -16.49 -17.92 -26.44
N ASN A 291 -15.59 -18.71 -25.85
CA ASN A 291 -14.50 -18.18 -25.04
C ASN A 291 -13.31 -17.79 -25.91
N VAL A 292 -13.06 -16.49 -26.09
CA VAL A 292 -12.00 -16.01 -26.99
C VAL A 292 -10.97 -15.25 -26.20
N VAL A 293 -9.70 -15.63 -26.35
CA VAL A 293 -8.58 -15.11 -25.56
C VAL A 293 -7.42 -14.75 -26.47
N ALA A 294 -6.95 -13.51 -26.38
CA ALA A 294 -5.78 -13.01 -27.09
C ALA A 294 -4.65 -12.72 -26.08
N TYR A 295 -3.49 -13.36 -26.29
CA TYR A 295 -2.26 -13.14 -25.56
C TYR A 295 -1.35 -12.22 -26.38
N GLY A 296 -1.00 -11.08 -25.77
CA GLY A 296 -0.11 -10.10 -26.35
C GLY A 296 1.22 -10.00 -25.59
N SER A 297 2.33 -9.95 -26.30
CA SER A 297 3.66 -9.95 -25.72
C SER A 297 4.40 -8.63 -25.97
N MET A 298 5.19 -8.22 -24.99
CA MET A 298 6.04 -7.04 -25.04
C MET A 298 7.49 -7.42 -24.80
N THR A 299 8.41 -6.70 -25.45
CA THR A 299 9.84 -7.02 -25.41
C THR A 299 10.58 -6.11 -24.44
N SER A 300 11.19 -6.65 -23.39
CA SER A 300 12.04 -5.85 -22.51
C SER A 300 13.39 -5.52 -23.13
N ILE A 301 14.00 -4.40 -22.71
CA ILE A 301 15.39 -4.07 -23.07
C ILE A 301 16.38 -5.16 -22.62
N HIS A 302 16.08 -5.88 -21.53
CA HIS A 302 16.92 -6.97 -21.05
C HIS A 302 16.90 -8.17 -21.99
N LEU A 303 15.76 -8.46 -22.63
CA LEU A 303 15.68 -9.49 -23.66
C LEU A 303 16.45 -9.08 -24.92
N LEU A 304 16.34 -7.82 -25.36
CA LEU A 304 17.12 -7.32 -26.52
C LEU A 304 18.63 -7.51 -26.32
N ARG A 305 19.13 -7.26 -25.10
CA ARG A 305 20.53 -7.50 -24.75
C ARG A 305 20.89 -8.99 -24.81
N ALA A 306 20.02 -9.87 -24.31
CA ALA A 306 20.21 -11.31 -24.39
C ALA A 306 20.19 -11.84 -25.83
N LEU A 307 19.35 -11.24 -26.70
CA LEU A 307 19.29 -11.53 -28.13
C LEU A 307 20.59 -11.15 -28.84
N ILE A 308 21.15 -9.96 -28.58
CA ILE A 308 22.45 -9.56 -29.13
C ILE A 308 23.56 -10.51 -28.67
N GLU A 309 23.60 -10.83 -27.38
CA GLU A 309 24.59 -11.77 -26.83
C GLU A 309 24.49 -13.15 -27.51
N ASP A 310 23.28 -13.63 -27.80
CA ASP A 310 23.07 -14.89 -28.50
C ASP A 310 23.51 -14.84 -29.97
N ILE A 311 23.25 -13.73 -30.68
CA ILE A 311 23.73 -13.54 -32.04
C ILE A 311 25.26 -13.51 -32.09
N GLU A 312 25.91 -12.84 -31.13
CA GLU A 312 27.36 -12.76 -31.03
C GLU A 312 27.99 -14.11 -30.65
N VAL A 313 27.42 -14.83 -29.69
CA VAL A 313 27.94 -16.11 -29.18
C VAL A 313 27.68 -17.26 -30.16
N ASN A 314 26.53 -17.27 -30.83
CA ASN A 314 26.12 -18.33 -31.77
C ASN A 314 26.17 -17.86 -33.23
N CYS A 315 27.17 -17.06 -33.60
CA CYS A 315 27.28 -16.46 -34.94
C CYS A 315 27.27 -17.50 -36.09
N GLU A 316 27.79 -18.71 -35.86
CA GLU A 316 27.72 -19.83 -36.82
C GLU A 316 26.28 -20.31 -37.09
N LYS A 317 25.36 -20.18 -36.12
CA LYS A 317 23.93 -20.52 -36.29
C LYS A 317 23.25 -19.61 -37.31
N TYR A 318 23.71 -18.36 -37.42
CA TYR A 318 23.06 -17.31 -38.21
C TYR A 318 23.78 -17.00 -39.53
N GLU A 319 24.76 -17.81 -39.94
CA GLU A 319 25.57 -17.59 -41.14
C GLU A 319 24.74 -17.46 -42.42
N TYR A 320 23.59 -18.15 -42.50
CA TYR A 320 22.66 -18.10 -43.63
C TYR A 320 22.11 -16.68 -43.89
N TYR A 321 21.99 -15.84 -42.87
CA TYR A 321 21.48 -14.46 -42.99
C TYR A 321 22.52 -13.46 -43.49
N GLY A 322 23.80 -13.84 -43.60
CA GLY A 322 24.84 -13.02 -44.22
C GLY A 322 24.98 -11.61 -43.63
N ALA A 323 24.81 -10.57 -44.46
CA ALA A 323 24.91 -9.17 -44.01
C ALA A 323 23.68 -8.72 -43.18
N ILE A 324 22.52 -9.35 -43.38
CA ILE A 324 21.24 -8.95 -42.76
C ILE A 324 21.30 -9.08 -41.23
N ILE A 325 21.92 -10.15 -40.71
CA ILE A 325 22.01 -10.35 -39.25
C ILE A 325 22.89 -9.29 -38.56
N ASN A 326 23.92 -8.79 -39.26
CA ASN A 326 24.76 -7.71 -38.75
C ASN A 326 24.01 -6.39 -38.77
N ASP A 327 23.28 -6.08 -39.85
CA ASP A 327 22.44 -4.88 -39.94
C ASP A 327 21.33 -4.90 -38.86
N TYR A 328 20.71 -6.06 -38.63
CA TYR A 328 19.72 -6.26 -37.57
C TYR A 328 20.31 -6.05 -36.16
N SER A 329 21.50 -6.61 -35.89
CA SER A 329 22.20 -6.42 -34.62
C SER A 329 22.63 -4.97 -34.40
N ASP A 330 23.11 -4.30 -35.45
CA ASP A 330 23.45 -2.87 -35.42
C ASP A 330 22.21 -2.00 -35.14
N LEU A 331 21.03 -2.38 -35.64
CA LEU A 331 19.77 -1.69 -35.40
C LEU A 331 19.35 -1.82 -33.92
N ILE A 332 19.33 -3.04 -33.38
CA ILE A 332 18.98 -3.27 -31.97
C ILE A 332 19.98 -2.56 -31.04
N ASN A 333 21.28 -2.65 -31.32
CA ASN A 333 22.32 -1.95 -30.56
C ASN A 333 22.11 -0.43 -30.59
N SER A 334 21.74 0.14 -31.75
CA SER A 334 21.44 1.56 -31.89
C SER A 334 20.24 1.97 -31.01
N VAL A 335 19.18 1.16 -30.99
CA VAL A 335 18.00 1.38 -30.13
C VAL A 335 18.37 1.30 -28.65
N ILE A 336 19.13 0.30 -28.22
CA ILE A 336 19.60 0.16 -26.83
C ILE A 336 20.45 1.38 -26.42
N ASN A 337 21.40 1.79 -27.27
CA ASN A 337 22.25 2.94 -27.00
C ASN A 337 21.43 4.24 -26.86
N ILE A 338 20.42 4.44 -27.72
CA ILE A 338 19.51 5.59 -27.64
C ILE A 338 18.75 5.58 -26.30
N ILE A 339 18.22 4.41 -25.90
CA ILE A 339 17.48 4.26 -24.63
C ILE A 339 18.40 4.51 -23.42
N ASP A 340 19.59 3.91 -23.39
CA ASP A 340 20.55 4.03 -22.29
C ASP A 340 21.07 5.47 -22.11
N ASP A 341 21.30 6.19 -23.22
CA ASP A 341 21.75 7.57 -23.19
C ASP A 341 20.64 8.58 -22.83
N CYS A 342 19.37 8.17 -22.92
CA CYS A 342 18.22 9.03 -22.70
C CYS A 342 17.21 8.37 -21.74
N PRO A 343 17.57 8.12 -20.47
CA PRO A 343 16.71 7.42 -19.49
C PRO A 343 15.40 8.16 -19.15
N GLY A 344 15.21 9.40 -19.65
CA GLY A 344 13.98 10.19 -19.51
C GLY A 344 12.92 9.97 -20.60
N LEU A 345 13.14 9.08 -21.58
CA LEU A 345 12.23 8.81 -22.70
C LEU A 345 10.89 8.10 -22.32
N THR A 346 10.60 7.97 -21.02
CA THR A 346 9.45 7.24 -20.46
C THR A 346 8.11 7.87 -20.87
N SER A 347 7.19 7.06 -21.43
CA SER A 347 5.92 7.35 -22.16
C SER A 347 5.05 8.60 -21.87
N THR A 348 5.23 9.34 -20.79
CA THR A 348 4.74 10.74 -20.71
C THR A 348 5.60 11.71 -21.54
N THR A 349 6.84 11.35 -21.84
CA THR A 349 7.81 12.19 -22.53
C THR A 349 7.74 12.08 -24.05
N LEU A 350 7.24 10.99 -24.65
CA LEU A 350 7.16 10.86 -26.12
C LEU A 350 6.10 11.79 -26.74
N ASN A 351 4.91 11.92 -26.15
CA ASN A 351 3.94 12.96 -26.56
C ASN A 351 4.45 14.39 -26.33
N PHE A 352 5.33 14.57 -25.33
CA PHE A 352 6.02 15.83 -25.05
C PHE A 352 7.19 16.09 -26.02
N VAL A 353 7.89 15.04 -26.47
CA VAL A 353 8.96 15.03 -27.48
C VAL A 353 8.38 15.22 -28.87
N ASP A 354 7.20 14.71 -29.17
CA ASP A 354 6.51 14.93 -30.44
C ASP A 354 5.94 16.37 -30.50
N GLY A 355 5.42 16.87 -29.37
CA GLY A 355 5.08 18.28 -29.17
C GLY A 355 6.30 19.21 -29.23
N LEU A 356 7.43 18.81 -28.64
CA LEU A 356 8.70 19.54 -28.70
C LEU A 356 9.36 19.45 -30.07
N ALA A 357 9.30 18.32 -30.77
CA ALA A 357 9.85 18.11 -32.11
C ALA A 357 9.12 18.99 -33.12
N ARG A 358 7.80 19.18 -32.97
CA ARG A 358 7.04 20.19 -33.72
C ARG A 358 7.51 21.61 -33.43
N ILE A 359 7.77 21.94 -32.16
CA ILE A 359 8.29 23.25 -31.74
C ILE A 359 9.73 23.46 -32.25
N PHE A 360 10.62 22.47 -32.16
CA PHE A 360 12.01 22.55 -32.61
C PHE A 360 12.12 22.53 -34.14
N ASN A 361 11.23 21.83 -34.86
CA ASN A 361 11.11 21.94 -36.31
C ASN A 361 10.73 23.36 -36.75
N ASP A 362 9.88 24.07 -36.00
CA ASP A 362 9.60 25.49 -36.24
C ASP A 362 10.84 26.40 -36.03
N PHE A 363 11.86 25.90 -35.31
CA PHE A 363 13.19 26.54 -35.15
C PHE A 363 14.27 25.96 -36.08
N GLY A 364 13.94 25.04 -36.98
CA GLY A 364 14.89 24.40 -37.90
C GLY A 364 15.83 23.37 -37.25
N ILE A 365 15.45 22.81 -36.10
CA ILE A 365 16.18 21.75 -35.40
C ILE A 365 15.29 20.51 -35.39
N ASP A 366 15.66 19.47 -36.13
CA ASP A 366 14.96 18.19 -36.05
C ASP A 366 15.51 17.40 -34.85
N LEU A 367 14.68 17.18 -33.83
CA LEU A 367 15.09 16.49 -32.61
C LEU A 367 15.42 15.01 -32.88
N PHE A 368 14.79 14.42 -33.89
CA PHE A 368 15.13 13.07 -34.33
C PHE A 368 16.40 13.07 -35.19
N ASP A 369 16.81 14.16 -35.88
CA ASP A 369 18.15 14.20 -36.52
C ASP A 369 19.25 14.00 -35.47
N ILE A 370 19.09 14.58 -34.28
CA ILE A 370 20.04 14.42 -33.16
C ILE A 370 20.07 12.96 -32.67
N LEU A 371 18.92 12.30 -32.57
CA LEU A 371 18.84 10.88 -32.18
C LEU A 371 19.34 9.96 -33.30
N PHE A 372 19.07 10.31 -34.56
CA PHE A 372 19.51 9.59 -35.76
C PHE A 372 21.04 9.60 -35.90
N THR A 373 21.72 10.65 -35.40
CA THR A 373 23.20 10.65 -35.34
C THR A 373 23.80 9.56 -34.46
N LYS A 374 23.00 8.89 -33.61
CA LYS A 374 23.43 7.77 -32.75
C LYS A 374 23.21 6.40 -33.39
N ILE A 375 22.54 6.34 -34.53
CA ILE A 375 22.39 5.10 -35.28
C ILE A 375 23.75 4.74 -35.87
N ASN A 376 24.06 3.44 -35.86
CA ASN A 376 25.28 2.94 -36.47
C ASN A 376 25.38 3.40 -37.93
N SER A 377 26.51 4.02 -38.31
CA SER A 377 26.76 4.50 -39.67
C SER A 377 26.67 3.41 -40.74
N ASN A 378 26.81 2.13 -40.36
CA ASN A 378 26.62 0.99 -41.27
C ASN A 378 25.18 0.85 -41.79
N LEU A 379 24.21 1.46 -41.09
CA LEU A 379 22.79 1.45 -41.45
C LEU A 379 22.39 2.64 -42.34
N GLU A 380 23.31 3.56 -42.62
CA GLU A 380 23.05 4.75 -43.43
C GLU A 380 22.64 4.35 -44.86
N GLY A 381 21.41 4.72 -45.25
CA GLY A 381 20.82 4.35 -46.55
C GLY A 381 20.15 2.98 -46.60
N LYS A 382 20.18 2.21 -45.51
CA LYS A 382 19.46 0.93 -45.34
C LYS A 382 18.22 1.05 -44.45
N ILE A 383 18.24 1.99 -43.50
CA ILE A 383 17.08 2.36 -42.69
C ILE A 383 16.72 3.82 -42.94
N THR A 384 15.42 4.10 -42.99
CA THR A 384 14.86 5.44 -43.12
C THR A 384 14.61 6.06 -41.76
N TYR A 385 14.54 7.39 -41.74
CA TYR A 385 14.21 8.15 -40.54
C TYR A 385 12.82 7.78 -39.97
N GLU A 386 11.86 7.49 -40.85
CA GLU A 386 10.49 7.13 -40.48
C GLU A 386 10.45 5.80 -39.72
N GLU A 387 11.18 4.80 -40.20
CA GLU A 387 11.28 3.49 -39.56
C GLU A 387 11.88 3.56 -38.15
N VAL A 388 12.91 4.39 -37.95
CA VAL A 388 13.51 4.62 -36.63
C VAL A 388 12.54 5.28 -35.68
N ARG A 389 11.79 6.27 -36.17
CA ARG A 389 10.75 6.97 -35.39
C ARG A 389 9.67 5.98 -34.94
N ASP A 390 9.26 5.08 -35.81
CA ASP A 390 8.18 4.15 -35.53
C ASP A 390 8.61 3.10 -34.48
N VAL A 391 9.85 2.58 -34.55
CA VAL A 391 10.45 1.71 -33.50
C VAL A 391 10.53 2.43 -32.15
N LEU A 392 11.02 3.67 -32.12
CA LEU A 392 11.14 4.45 -30.88
C LEU A 392 9.76 4.85 -30.30
N GLY A 393 8.75 5.03 -31.15
CA GLY A 393 7.38 5.35 -30.76
C GLY A 393 6.70 4.22 -29.96
N LEU A 394 7.18 2.98 -30.10
CA LEU A 394 6.68 1.82 -29.37
C LEU A 394 7.34 1.63 -28.00
N VAL A 395 8.36 2.42 -27.65
CA VAL A 395 9.07 2.31 -26.36
C VAL A 395 8.23 2.88 -25.21
N ASN A 396 8.08 2.10 -24.14
CA ASN A 396 7.31 2.45 -22.96
C ASN A 396 8.01 1.99 -21.67
N VAL A 397 7.51 2.43 -20.51
CA VAL A 397 7.94 1.95 -19.20
C VAL A 397 6.76 1.37 -18.44
N ILE A 398 6.83 0.08 -18.16
CA ILE A 398 5.79 -0.67 -17.43
C ILE A 398 6.46 -1.40 -16.27
N ASN A 399 5.90 -1.29 -15.06
CA ASN A 399 6.45 -1.91 -13.84
C ASN A 399 7.94 -1.59 -13.59
N ASN A 400 8.37 -0.36 -13.91
CA ASN A 400 9.77 0.11 -13.84
C ASN A 400 10.74 -0.58 -14.83
N GLU A 401 10.24 -1.33 -15.81
CA GLU A 401 11.05 -1.88 -16.90
C GLU A 401 10.80 -1.12 -18.20
N ILE A 402 11.87 -0.88 -18.97
CA ILE A 402 11.78 -0.30 -20.31
C ILE A 402 11.44 -1.44 -21.28
N VAL A 403 10.33 -1.27 -21.99
CA VAL A 403 9.76 -2.28 -22.89
C VAL A 403 9.43 -1.65 -24.24
N ILE A 404 9.54 -2.44 -25.30
CA ILE A 404 8.94 -2.17 -26.60
C ILE A 404 7.55 -2.81 -26.56
N MET A 405 6.51 -2.05 -26.89
CA MET A 405 5.10 -2.46 -26.93
C MET A 405 4.81 -3.36 -28.16
N ASP A 406 5.69 -4.31 -28.42
CA ASP A 406 5.75 -5.17 -29.60
C ASP A 406 6.53 -6.46 -29.25
N ASP A 407 6.22 -7.56 -29.95
CA ASP A 407 6.92 -8.84 -29.82
C ASP A 407 8.14 -8.98 -30.77
N LEU A 408 8.57 -7.85 -31.35
CA LEU A 408 9.55 -7.69 -32.42
C LEU A 408 9.10 -8.21 -33.79
N PHE A 409 7.79 -8.36 -33.97
CA PHE A 409 7.19 -8.55 -35.28
C PHE A 409 5.82 -7.89 -35.37
N ILE A 410 4.94 -8.07 -34.38
CA ILE A 410 3.56 -7.60 -34.33
C ILE A 410 3.37 -6.66 -33.12
N ASP A 411 2.72 -5.52 -33.33
CA ASP A 411 2.47 -4.57 -32.25
C ASP A 411 1.43 -5.10 -31.23
N LEU A 412 1.58 -4.71 -29.96
CA LEU A 412 0.74 -5.24 -28.89
C LEU A 412 -0.76 -4.99 -29.11
N ASN A 413 -1.14 -3.87 -29.75
CA ASN A 413 -2.55 -3.56 -29.94
C ASN A 413 -3.18 -4.47 -31.00
N SER A 414 -2.47 -4.71 -32.09
CA SER A 414 -2.82 -5.68 -33.12
C SER A 414 -2.92 -7.09 -32.53
N GLN A 415 -1.95 -7.54 -31.72
CA GLN A 415 -1.99 -8.83 -31.02
C GLN A 415 -3.27 -9.03 -30.19
N LEU A 416 -3.74 -7.95 -29.56
CA LEU A 416 -4.91 -7.97 -28.67
C LEU A 416 -6.23 -7.70 -29.39
N GLY A 417 -6.23 -7.56 -30.71
CA GLY A 417 -7.42 -7.27 -31.51
C GLY A 417 -8.09 -5.95 -31.13
N TYR A 418 -7.29 -4.95 -30.74
CA TYR A 418 -7.77 -3.56 -30.64
C TYR A 418 -8.00 -2.98 -32.03
N GLY A 419 -8.81 -1.92 -32.12
CA GLY A 419 -9.27 -1.40 -33.41
C GLY A 419 -8.17 -0.71 -34.22
N PHE A 420 -8.40 -0.66 -35.54
CA PHE A 420 -7.61 0.10 -36.51
C PHE A 420 -7.80 1.61 -36.32
N GLU A 421 -7.40 2.42 -37.32
CA GLU A 421 -7.75 3.85 -37.35
C GLU A 421 -9.27 4.12 -37.28
N ASP A 422 -10.09 3.13 -37.65
CA ASP A 422 -11.56 3.18 -37.54
C ASP A 422 -12.10 3.10 -36.10
N GLY A 423 -11.26 2.73 -35.14
CA GLY A 423 -11.58 2.62 -33.71
C GLY A 423 -12.43 1.39 -33.31
N ILE A 424 -12.64 0.41 -34.20
CA ILE A 424 -13.51 -0.75 -33.93
C ILE A 424 -12.66 -1.98 -33.61
N SER A 425 -12.79 -2.52 -32.40
CA SER A 425 -12.06 -3.72 -31.94
C SER A 425 -12.80 -5.03 -32.21
N TYR A 426 -12.11 -6.17 -32.04
CA TYR A 426 -12.73 -7.49 -32.05
C TYR A 426 -13.60 -7.71 -30.79
N ASN A 427 -14.83 -8.18 -30.99
CA ASN A 427 -15.81 -8.46 -29.95
C ASN A 427 -15.48 -9.75 -29.18
N GLY A 428 -15.74 -9.76 -27.88
CA GLY A 428 -15.62 -10.96 -27.04
C GLY A 428 -14.20 -11.32 -26.57
N PHE A 429 -13.17 -10.66 -27.08
CA PHE A 429 -11.77 -10.97 -26.75
C PHE A 429 -11.44 -10.65 -25.29
N LYS A 430 -11.02 -11.67 -24.54
CA LYS A 430 -10.29 -11.53 -23.28
C LYS A 430 -8.81 -11.31 -23.60
N ARG A 431 -8.17 -10.34 -22.95
CA ARG A 431 -6.85 -9.85 -23.33
C ARG A 431 -5.87 -10.06 -22.19
N TYR A 432 -4.79 -10.77 -22.46
CA TYR A 432 -3.71 -10.99 -21.50
C TYR A 432 -2.40 -10.46 -22.07
N THR A 433 -1.56 -9.88 -21.22
CA THR A 433 -0.28 -9.36 -21.64
C THR A 433 0.88 -9.82 -20.76
N LYS A 434 2.04 -10.06 -21.37
CA LYS A 434 3.28 -10.41 -20.66
C LYS A 434 4.47 -9.61 -21.20
N ILE A 435 5.34 -9.18 -20.28
CA ILE A 435 6.67 -8.65 -20.61
C ILE A 435 7.64 -9.83 -20.66
N PHE A 436 8.34 -10.01 -21.78
CA PHE A 436 9.37 -11.04 -21.93
C PHE A 436 10.74 -10.48 -21.53
N GLY A 437 11.35 -11.14 -20.55
CA GLY A 437 12.65 -10.78 -19.96
C GLY A 437 13.80 -11.65 -20.48
N ALA A 438 15.03 -11.36 -20.04
CA ALA A 438 16.21 -12.15 -20.40
C ALA A 438 16.08 -13.64 -20.02
N ALA A 439 15.36 -13.97 -18.94
CA ALA A 439 15.13 -15.37 -18.54
C ALA A 439 14.20 -16.12 -19.52
N ASP A 440 13.21 -15.44 -20.10
CA ASP A 440 12.34 -16.04 -21.10
C ASP A 440 13.10 -16.34 -22.42
N TYR A 441 14.25 -15.71 -22.66
CA TYR A 441 15.11 -16.00 -23.81
C TYR A 441 15.93 -17.29 -23.61
N THR A 442 16.48 -17.50 -22.41
CA THR A 442 17.38 -18.64 -22.15
C THR A 442 16.67 -19.98 -22.07
N ASP A 443 15.43 -19.99 -21.57
CA ASP A 443 14.67 -21.23 -21.34
C ASP A 443 13.98 -21.74 -22.62
N ASN A 444 13.92 -20.92 -23.68
CA ASN A 444 13.15 -21.15 -24.90
C ASN A 444 14.01 -21.27 -26.18
N ARG A 445 15.25 -21.78 -26.07
CA ARG A 445 16.22 -21.80 -27.20
C ARG A 445 15.88 -22.73 -28.38
N ALA A 446 14.76 -23.43 -28.39
CA ALA A 446 14.43 -24.44 -29.40
C ALA A 446 13.92 -23.86 -30.75
N ILE A 447 14.44 -22.72 -31.18
CA ILE A 447 14.06 -22.05 -32.43
C ILE A 447 15.08 -22.44 -33.53
N PRO A 448 14.67 -23.27 -34.52
CA PRO A 448 15.58 -23.94 -35.45
C PRO A 448 16.22 -23.03 -36.50
N GLU A 449 15.55 -21.94 -36.90
CA GLU A 449 15.90 -21.19 -38.12
C GLU A 449 16.11 -19.69 -37.90
N GLN A 450 15.45 -19.08 -36.91
CA GLN A 450 15.47 -17.63 -36.69
C GLN A 450 16.09 -17.29 -35.31
N PRO A 451 16.57 -16.04 -35.12
CA PRO A 451 16.86 -15.51 -33.79
C PRO A 451 15.62 -15.58 -32.89
N GLY A 452 15.85 -15.69 -31.57
CA GLY A 452 14.79 -15.83 -30.58
C GLY A 452 14.03 -14.55 -30.27
N ILE A 453 13.38 -13.95 -31.27
CA ILE A 453 12.51 -12.80 -31.03
C ILE A 453 11.28 -13.20 -30.22
N VAL A 454 10.69 -12.26 -29.46
CA VAL A 454 9.57 -12.57 -28.55
C VAL A 454 8.43 -13.26 -29.29
N HIS A 455 8.11 -12.85 -30.52
CA HIS A 455 7.10 -13.47 -31.37
C HIS A 455 7.23 -15.00 -31.45
N ASN A 456 8.44 -15.52 -31.60
CA ASN A 456 8.68 -16.96 -31.72
C ASN A 456 8.79 -17.68 -30.36
N LEU A 457 9.05 -16.92 -29.29
CA LEU A 457 9.18 -17.44 -27.92
C LEU A 457 7.82 -17.65 -27.25
N GLU A 458 6.73 -17.06 -27.75
CA GLU A 458 5.41 -17.09 -27.10
C GLU A 458 4.87 -18.52 -26.91
N ILE A 459 4.98 -19.35 -27.94
CA ILE A 459 4.53 -20.76 -27.95
C ILE A 459 5.45 -21.70 -27.16
N MET A 460 6.64 -21.22 -26.78
CA MET A 460 7.58 -21.96 -25.93
C MET A 460 7.45 -21.53 -24.46
N ASN A 461 6.78 -20.41 -24.21
CA ASN A 461 6.67 -19.84 -22.87
C ASN A 461 5.79 -20.70 -21.97
N GLU A 462 6.41 -21.29 -20.93
CA GLU A 462 5.70 -22.18 -20.00
C GLU A 462 4.50 -21.50 -19.32
N THR A 463 4.57 -20.17 -19.07
CA THR A 463 3.46 -19.44 -18.44
C THR A 463 2.23 -19.41 -19.35
N TYR A 464 2.41 -19.10 -20.63
CA TYR A 464 1.32 -19.10 -21.60
C TYR A 464 0.79 -20.52 -21.86
N MET A 465 1.68 -21.51 -22.01
CA MET A 465 1.27 -22.90 -22.24
C MET A 465 0.45 -23.46 -21.07
N ASN A 466 0.87 -23.20 -19.83
CA ASN A 466 0.11 -23.59 -18.64
C ASN A 466 -1.23 -22.84 -18.54
N ASP A 467 -1.27 -21.53 -18.81
CA ASP A 467 -2.53 -20.76 -18.71
C ASP A 467 -3.56 -21.20 -19.76
N ILE A 468 -3.11 -21.46 -21.00
CA ILE A 468 -3.96 -21.98 -22.06
C ILE A 468 -4.45 -23.38 -21.70
N ALA A 469 -3.58 -24.31 -21.30
CA ALA A 469 -3.95 -25.67 -20.90
C ALA A 469 -5.03 -25.67 -19.80
N ASN A 470 -4.83 -24.88 -18.74
CA ASN A 470 -5.78 -24.73 -17.64
C ASN A 470 -7.10 -24.07 -18.05
N SER A 471 -7.12 -23.30 -19.13
CA SER A 471 -8.29 -22.61 -19.65
C SER A 471 -9.09 -23.43 -20.66
N LEU A 472 -8.50 -24.48 -21.23
CA LEU A 472 -9.16 -25.36 -22.18
C LEU A 472 -10.20 -26.22 -21.45
N VAL A 473 -11.41 -26.29 -22.02
CA VAL A 473 -12.36 -27.34 -21.65
C VAL A 473 -12.00 -28.57 -22.49
N LEU A 474 -11.82 -29.73 -21.88
CA LEU A 474 -11.38 -30.94 -22.58
C LEU A 474 -12.40 -32.07 -22.36
N GLY A 475 -13.31 -32.27 -23.33
CA GLY A 475 -14.37 -33.27 -23.28
C GLY A 475 -13.97 -34.64 -23.86
N VAL A 476 -14.64 -35.70 -23.40
CA VAL A 476 -14.54 -37.09 -23.89
C VAL A 476 -15.93 -37.61 -24.31
N PRO A 477 -16.09 -38.38 -25.39
CA PRO A 477 -17.42 -38.69 -25.93
C PRO A 477 -18.22 -39.70 -25.10
N THR A 478 -19.55 -39.60 -25.14
CA THR A 478 -20.48 -40.28 -24.21
C THR A 478 -21.03 -41.63 -24.69
N SER A 479 -20.62 -42.18 -25.84
CA SER A 479 -21.21 -43.44 -26.35
C SER A 479 -20.20 -44.40 -27.00
N SER A 480 -19.94 -45.55 -26.37
CA SER A 480 -19.21 -46.69 -26.95
C SER A 480 -20.00 -48.01 -26.84
N ILE A 481 -19.79 -48.90 -27.81
CA ILE A 481 -20.35 -50.27 -27.89
C ILE A 481 -19.79 -51.11 -26.73
N VAL A 482 -20.64 -51.93 -26.08
CA VAL A 482 -20.25 -52.71 -24.88
C VAL A 482 -20.07 -54.20 -25.20
N GLU A 483 -18.84 -54.68 -25.05
CA GLU A 483 -18.48 -56.11 -25.02
C GLU A 483 -18.60 -56.66 -23.58
N LEU A 484 -19.19 -57.85 -23.39
CA LEU A 484 -19.17 -58.57 -22.11
C LEU A 484 -17.95 -59.49 -22.07
N SER A 485 -17.17 -59.47 -20.98
CA SER A 485 -16.04 -60.35 -20.72
C SER A 485 -16.05 -60.84 -19.26
N ASP A 486 -15.15 -61.77 -18.92
CA ASP A 486 -15.01 -62.30 -17.55
C ASP A 486 -14.75 -61.24 -16.47
N ASP A 487 -14.27 -60.06 -16.88
CA ASP A 487 -13.97 -58.92 -16.02
C ASP A 487 -15.04 -57.81 -16.07
N PHE A 488 -16.12 -58.01 -16.84
CA PHE A 488 -17.16 -57.01 -17.01
C PHE A 488 -17.95 -56.82 -15.72
N ASN A 489 -17.80 -55.66 -15.08
CA ASN A 489 -18.58 -55.23 -13.93
C ASN A 489 -19.03 -53.77 -14.11
N ALA A 490 -20.04 -53.58 -14.96
CA ALA A 490 -20.63 -52.27 -15.23
C ALA A 490 -22.16 -52.37 -15.36
N ALA A 491 -22.83 -51.25 -15.08
CA ALA A 491 -24.26 -51.09 -15.30
C ALA A 491 -24.50 -50.50 -16.68
N TYR A 492 -25.24 -51.21 -17.54
CA TYR A 492 -25.57 -50.71 -18.88
C TYR A 492 -27.09 -50.50 -19.02
N THR A 493 -27.49 -49.36 -19.58
CA THR A 493 -28.90 -48.98 -19.77
C THR A 493 -29.25 -48.95 -21.25
N PHE A 494 -30.37 -49.56 -21.60
CA PHE A 494 -30.90 -49.58 -22.96
C PHE A 494 -32.43 -49.50 -22.96
N ASN A 495 -32.98 -48.99 -24.07
CA ASN A 495 -34.39 -48.66 -24.24
C ASN A 495 -35.20 -49.69 -25.05
N LEU A 496 -34.53 -50.65 -25.68
CA LEU A 496 -35.11 -51.71 -26.52
C LEU A 496 -34.33 -53.01 -26.27
N GLY A 497 -34.99 -54.18 -26.40
CA GLY A 497 -34.38 -55.48 -26.13
C GLY A 497 -32.97 -55.63 -26.73
N LYS A 498 -32.02 -56.12 -25.94
CA LYS A 498 -30.60 -56.15 -26.27
C LYS A 498 -30.00 -57.52 -26.03
N ALA A 499 -29.12 -57.93 -26.94
CA ALA A 499 -28.39 -59.20 -26.86
C ALA A 499 -26.91 -58.95 -26.54
N PHE A 500 -26.33 -59.84 -25.73
CA PHE A 500 -24.95 -59.79 -25.31
C PHE A 500 -24.28 -61.14 -25.56
N SER A 501 -23.25 -61.15 -26.40
CA SER A 501 -22.44 -62.35 -26.70
C SER A 501 -21.12 -62.27 -25.95
N PHE A 502 -20.70 -63.38 -25.33
CA PHE A 502 -19.40 -63.46 -24.66
C PHE A 502 -18.87 -64.89 -24.60
N THR A 503 -17.56 -65.02 -24.46
CA THR A 503 -16.85 -66.28 -24.22
C THR A 503 -16.15 -66.19 -22.88
N THR A 504 -16.34 -67.18 -22.03
CA THR A 504 -15.73 -67.23 -20.70
C THR A 504 -14.31 -67.76 -20.77
N GLU A 505 -13.36 -67.13 -20.07
CA GLU A 505 -11.94 -67.51 -20.01
C GLU A 505 -11.60 -68.33 -18.76
N TYR A 506 -12.44 -68.27 -17.72
CA TYR A 506 -12.36 -69.02 -16.47
C TYR A 506 -13.72 -69.64 -16.09
N ALA A 507 -13.70 -70.80 -15.42
CA ALA A 507 -14.92 -71.44 -14.92
C ALA A 507 -15.44 -70.76 -13.63
N GLY A 508 -16.75 -70.87 -13.35
CA GLY A 508 -17.34 -70.55 -12.05
C GLY A 508 -18.73 -69.90 -12.10
N THR A 509 -19.34 -69.76 -10.93
CA THR A 509 -20.66 -69.13 -10.78
C THR A 509 -20.63 -67.63 -11.09
N ARG A 510 -21.57 -67.16 -11.93
CA ARG A 510 -21.79 -65.73 -12.22
C ARG A 510 -23.24 -65.35 -11.97
N LYS A 511 -23.47 -64.08 -11.61
CA LYS A 511 -24.79 -63.48 -11.49
C LYS A 511 -24.96 -62.37 -12.53
N PHE A 512 -25.95 -62.51 -13.41
CA PHE A 512 -26.44 -61.48 -14.31
C PHE A 512 -27.74 -60.88 -13.75
N THR A 513 -27.89 -59.56 -13.75
CA THR A 513 -29.10 -58.86 -13.28
C THR A 513 -29.59 -57.96 -14.40
N ALA A 514 -30.90 -57.91 -14.65
CA ALA A 514 -31.59 -57.05 -15.61
C ALA A 514 -32.96 -56.64 -15.04
N ASN A 515 -32.97 -55.62 -14.17
CA ASN A 515 -34.16 -55.24 -13.42
C ASN A 515 -35.29 -54.76 -14.35
N GLY A 516 -36.40 -55.49 -14.39
CA GLY A 516 -37.56 -55.22 -15.24
C GLY A 516 -37.56 -55.96 -16.59
N GLY A 517 -36.55 -56.81 -16.86
CA GLY A 517 -36.42 -57.57 -18.11
C GLY A 517 -36.48 -59.08 -17.90
N THR A 518 -36.86 -59.80 -18.95
CA THR A 518 -36.77 -61.26 -19.02
C THR A 518 -35.41 -61.64 -19.63
N ILE A 519 -34.60 -62.41 -18.89
CA ILE A 519 -33.27 -62.84 -19.30
C ILE A 519 -33.36 -64.26 -19.84
N THR A 520 -32.93 -64.47 -21.08
CA THR A 520 -32.73 -65.81 -21.66
C THR A 520 -31.24 -66.04 -21.91
N LEU A 521 -30.69 -67.10 -21.32
CA LEU A 521 -29.32 -67.57 -21.56
C LEU A 521 -29.33 -68.71 -22.58
N TYR A 522 -28.51 -68.55 -23.60
CA TYR A 522 -28.21 -69.54 -24.61
C TYR A 522 -26.75 -70.00 -24.49
N GLN A 523 -26.51 -71.27 -24.77
CA GLN A 523 -25.18 -71.85 -24.95
C GLN A 523 -25.03 -72.30 -26.40
N TYR A 524 -23.87 -72.01 -27.02
CA TYR A 524 -23.57 -72.49 -28.35
C TYR A 524 -23.10 -73.95 -28.30
N ASP A 525 -23.64 -74.78 -29.19
CA ASP A 525 -23.17 -76.15 -29.37
C ASP A 525 -21.96 -76.23 -30.32
N ALA A 526 -21.43 -77.44 -30.53
CA ALA A 526 -20.28 -77.68 -31.41
C ALA A 526 -20.53 -77.35 -32.90
N ASN A 527 -21.78 -77.09 -33.30
CA ASN A 527 -22.15 -76.68 -34.66
C ASN A 527 -22.41 -75.16 -34.75
N ASN A 528 -22.11 -74.40 -33.70
CA ASN A 528 -22.33 -72.96 -33.58
C ASN A 528 -23.82 -72.55 -33.57
N CYS A 529 -24.71 -73.43 -33.09
CA CYS A 529 -26.13 -73.14 -32.91
C CYS A 529 -26.44 -72.81 -31.45
N ALA A 530 -27.07 -71.65 -31.20
CA ALA A 530 -27.45 -71.20 -29.86
C ALA A 530 -28.68 -71.96 -29.33
N GLN A 531 -28.54 -72.66 -28.21
CA GLN A 531 -29.63 -73.39 -27.54
C GLN A 531 -30.00 -72.71 -26.22
N PRO A 532 -31.28 -72.42 -25.94
CA PRO A 532 -31.69 -71.81 -24.67
C PRO A 532 -31.48 -72.82 -23.54
N ILE A 533 -30.68 -72.44 -22.54
CA ILE A 533 -30.35 -73.29 -21.38
C ILE A 533 -30.96 -72.80 -20.08
N LYS A 534 -31.32 -71.51 -19.96
CA LYS A 534 -31.98 -70.96 -18.77
C LYS A 534 -32.75 -69.68 -19.08
N ILE A 535 -33.92 -69.49 -18.45
CA ILE A 535 -34.75 -68.29 -18.56
C ILE A 535 -35.12 -67.83 -17.14
N GLU A 536 -34.87 -66.57 -16.81
CA GLU A 536 -35.16 -66.00 -15.49
C GLU A 536 -35.62 -64.54 -15.61
N GLN A 537 -36.45 -64.07 -14.69
CA GLN A 537 -36.81 -62.65 -14.58
C GLN A 537 -35.87 -61.92 -13.64
N ASN A 538 -35.47 -60.70 -14.02
CA ASN A 538 -34.67 -59.76 -13.23
C ASN A 538 -33.23 -60.21 -12.89
N THR A 539 -32.99 -61.48 -12.61
CA THR A 539 -31.70 -61.98 -12.16
C THR A 539 -31.51 -63.44 -12.57
N LEU A 540 -30.38 -63.72 -13.18
CA LEU A 540 -29.92 -65.05 -13.57
C LEU A 540 -28.61 -65.38 -12.86
N THR A 541 -28.57 -66.49 -12.12
CA THR A 541 -27.32 -67.06 -11.58
C THR A 541 -27.05 -68.40 -12.24
N TYR A 542 -25.83 -68.58 -12.76
CA TYR A 542 -25.44 -69.77 -13.52
C TYR A 542 -23.95 -70.08 -13.35
N GLU A 543 -23.58 -71.36 -13.44
CA GLU A 543 -22.21 -71.86 -13.37
C GLU A 543 -21.66 -71.98 -14.79
N TYR A 544 -20.70 -71.12 -15.15
CA TYR A 544 -20.20 -71.04 -16.51
C TYR A 544 -18.94 -71.90 -16.67
N ASP A 545 -18.87 -72.63 -17.78
CA ASP A 545 -17.71 -73.45 -18.13
C ASP A 545 -16.63 -72.60 -18.84
N ARG A 546 -15.38 -73.06 -18.81
CA ARG A 546 -14.27 -72.36 -19.46
C ARG A 546 -14.27 -72.53 -20.98
N HIS A 547 -13.97 -71.46 -21.71
CA HIS A 547 -13.85 -71.36 -23.17
C HIS A 547 -15.13 -71.73 -23.93
N ILE A 548 -16.30 -71.53 -23.32
CA ILE A 548 -17.59 -71.76 -23.95
C ILE A 548 -18.21 -70.40 -24.31
N GLN A 549 -18.80 -70.33 -25.51
CA GLN A 549 -19.52 -69.14 -25.96
C GLN A 549 -20.97 -69.20 -25.47
N TYR A 550 -21.43 -68.08 -24.91
CA TYR A 550 -22.79 -67.89 -24.43
C TYR A 550 -23.41 -66.65 -25.08
N LEU A 551 -24.73 -66.69 -25.25
CA LEU A 551 -25.52 -65.54 -25.69
C LEU A 551 -26.58 -65.25 -24.64
N LEU A 552 -26.65 -64.01 -24.18
CA LEU A 552 -27.64 -63.56 -23.22
C LEU A 552 -28.55 -62.54 -23.89
N VAL A 553 -29.86 -62.83 -23.91
CA VAL A 553 -30.88 -61.96 -24.50
C VAL A 553 -31.73 -61.38 -23.38
N VAL A 554 -31.90 -60.06 -23.37
CA VAL A 554 -32.79 -59.36 -22.44
C VAL A 554 -33.96 -58.76 -23.21
N ASP A 555 -35.15 -59.30 -22.98
CA ASP A 555 -36.41 -58.79 -23.51
C ASP A 555 -37.09 -57.85 -22.49
N VAL A 556 -37.68 -56.76 -23.01
CA VAL A 556 -38.27 -55.69 -22.20
C VAL A 556 -39.71 -55.41 -22.66
N ASP A 557 -40.67 -55.44 -21.73
CA ASP A 557 -42.09 -55.29 -22.03
C ASP A 557 -42.53 -53.81 -22.26
N SER A 558 -41.64 -52.84 -22.00
CA SER A 558 -41.88 -51.39 -22.20
C SER A 558 -40.56 -50.61 -22.35
N ILE A 559 -40.61 -49.41 -22.94
CA ILE A 559 -39.48 -48.48 -23.07
C ILE A 559 -39.12 -47.94 -21.68
N ASN A 560 -38.35 -48.71 -20.91
CA ASN A 560 -37.80 -48.30 -19.63
C ASN A 560 -36.30 -48.61 -19.63
N ASN A 561 -35.51 -47.68 -19.09
CA ASN A 561 -34.06 -47.83 -18.92
C ASN A 561 -33.76 -49.05 -18.02
N ILE A 562 -33.48 -50.21 -18.62
CA ILE A 562 -33.12 -51.43 -17.89
C ILE A 562 -31.64 -51.42 -17.60
N GLY A 563 -31.26 -51.37 -16.31
CA GLY A 563 -29.88 -51.53 -15.86
C GLY A 563 -29.49 -53.00 -15.80
N VAL A 564 -28.44 -53.38 -16.54
CA VAL A 564 -27.86 -54.74 -16.48
C VAL A 564 -26.51 -54.79 -15.78
N SER A 565 -26.23 -55.83 -14.99
CA SER A 565 -24.92 -56.05 -14.34
C SER A 565 -24.52 -57.52 -14.35
N PHE A 566 -23.25 -57.83 -14.62
CA PHE A 566 -22.65 -59.17 -14.52
C PHE A 566 -21.58 -59.16 -13.42
N SER A 567 -21.60 -60.09 -12.45
CA SER A 567 -20.64 -60.03 -11.34
C SER A 567 -20.32 -61.37 -10.68
N LEU A 568 -19.10 -61.41 -10.11
CA LEU A 568 -18.56 -62.26 -9.04
C LEU A 568 -18.44 -61.36 -7.80
N GLU A 569 -19.31 -61.38 -6.78
CA GLU A 569 -19.14 -60.42 -5.66
C GLU A 569 -19.41 -61.00 -4.27
N ASP A 570 -18.33 -61.17 -3.49
CA ASP A 570 -18.34 -61.11 -2.02
C ASP A 570 -17.85 -59.72 -1.56
N LYS A 571 -18.25 -59.27 -0.36
CA LYS A 571 -17.84 -57.96 0.20
C LYS A 571 -16.62 -58.11 1.10
N MET A 572 -15.61 -57.25 0.93
CA MET A 572 -14.47 -57.14 1.86
C MET A 572 -14.66 -55.95 2.80
N GLY A 573 -14.59 -56.21 4.11
CA GLY A 573 -14.80 -55.21 5.17
C GLY A 573 -13.50 -54.62 5.70
N PHE A 574 -13.61 -53.58 6.52
CA PHE A 574 -12.49 -53.05 7.30
C PHE A 574 -12.02 -54.06 8.36
N GLY A 575 -10.72 -54.07 8.64
CA GLY A 575 -10.08 -55.00 9.58
C GLY A 575 -9.45 -56.21 8.91
N ASP A 576 -9.22 -57.27 9.68
CA ASP A 576 -8.66 -58.52 9.20
C ASP A 576 -9.70 -59.37 8.47
N ASN A 577 -9.40 -59.74 7.23
CA ASN A 577 -10.22 -60.61 6.39
C ASN A 577 -9.45 -61.89 6.06
N VAL A 578 -10.16 -63.02 6.00
CA VAL A 578 -9.60 -64.32 5.57
C VAL A 578 -10.27 -64.71 4.25
N VAL A 579 -9.45 -64.93 3.23
CA VAL A 579 -9.91 -65.29 1.88
C VAL A 579 -9.40 -66.69 1.53
N GLU A 580 -10.33 -67.60 1.25
CA GLU A 580 -10.05 -68.96 0.78
C GLU A 580 -10.37 -69.08 -0.72
N ILE A 581 -9.42 -69.59 -1.51
CA ILE A 581 -9.53 -69.70 -2.97
C ILE A 581 -9.18 -71.13 -3.38
N ASP A 582 -10.09 -71.79 -4.10
CA ASP A 582 -9.90 -73.17 -4.54
C ASP A 582 -8.88 -73.30 -5.67
N MET A 583 -8.47 -74.54 -5.98
CA MET A 583 -7.46 -74.80 -7.02
C MET A 583 -7.92 -74.27 -8.39
N ASN A 584 -7.04 -73.54 -9.08
CA ASN A 584 -7.32 -72.94 -10.39
C ASN A 584 -8.56 -72.01 -10.45
N ASP A 585 -8.95 -71.45 -9.30
CA ASP A 585 -10.11 -70.56 -9.15
C ASP A 585 -9.70 -69.08 -9.02
N ARG A 586 -10.66 -68.18 -9.29
CA ARG A 586 -10.51 -66.73 -9.11
C ARG A 586 -11.70 -66.17 -8.33
N LYS A 587 -11.43 -65.60 -7.16
CA LYS A 587 -12.43 -64.86 -6.37
C LYS A 587 -12.26 -63.36 -6.51
N VAL A 588 -13.38 -62.65 -6.49
CA VAL A 588 -13.43 -61.18 -6.60
C VAL A 588 -14.15 -60.64 -5.38
N TYR A 589 -13.48 -59.74 -4.67
CA TYR A 589 -14.08 -59.03 -3.55
C TYR A 589 -14.24 -57.56 -3.89
N LYS A 590 -15.42 -57.04 -3.53
CA LYS A 590 -15.72 -55.63 -3.62
C LYS A 590 -15.42 -54.94 -2.30
N MET A 591 -14.57 -53.92 -2.37
CA MET A 591 -14.33 -52.99 -1.28
C MET A 591 -14.95 -51.64 -1.63
N THR A 592 -15.60 -51.01 -0.65
CA THR A 592 -16.13 -49.65 -0.79
C THR A 592 -15.84 -48.91 0.50
N VAL A 593 -15.26 -47.72 0.37
CA VAL A 593 -14.96 -46.84 1.50
C VAL A 593 -15.91 -45.65 1.49
N SER A 594 -16.30 -45.19 2.67
CA SER A 594 -17.21 -44.04 2.84
C SER A 594 -16.52 -42.70 2.59
N THR A 595 -15.19 -42.65 2.71
CA THR A 595 -14.37 -41.43 2.61
C THR A 595 -13.21 -41.64 1.65
N SER A 596 -12.97 -40.67 0.77
CA SER A 596 -11.83 -40.70 -0.14
C SER A 596 -10.54 -40.53 0.65
N GLY A 597 -9.50 -41.30 0.32
CA GLY A 597 -8.23 -41.21 1.04
C GLY A 597 -7.33 -42.43 0.84
N TYR A 598 -6.15 -42.39 1.46
CA TYR A 598 -5.26 -43.54 1.51
C TYR A 598 -5.70 -44.51 2.60
N TYR A 599 -5.60 -45.81 2.27
CA TYR A 599 -5.86 -46.92 3.18
C TYR A 599 -4.69 -47.90 3.14
N LEU A 600 -4.36 -48.49 4.28
CA LEU A 600 -3.34 -49.51 4.42
C LEU A 600 -3.96 -50.88 4.15
N ILE A 601 -3.45 -51.57 3.13
CA ILE A 601 -3.78 -52.95 2.79
C ILE A 601 -2.59 -53.83 3.13
N SER A 602 -2.75 -54.79 4.04
CA SER A 602 -1.73 -55.77 4.41
C SER A 602 -2.09 -57.15 3.83
N VAL A 603 -1.12 -57.83 3.24
CA VAL A 603 -1.32 -59.08 2.50
C VAL A 603 -0.29 -60.13 2.92
N SER A 604 -0.76 -61.34 3.25
CA SER A 604 0.12 -62.43 3.70
C SER A 604 0.73 -63.32 2.60
N ASN A 605 0.21 -63.33 1.36
CA ASN A 605 0.57 -64.29 0.29
C ASN A 605 1.02 -63.59 -1.03
N MET A 606 1.79 -64.28 -1.88
CA MET A 606 2.68 -63.69 -2.92
C MET A 606 2.06 -63.44 -4.31
N LYS A 607 0.77 -63.67 -4.56
CA LYS A 607 0.12 -63.38 -5.85
C LYS A 607 -1.32 -62.87 -5.69
N ILE A 608 -1.46 -61.56 -5.49
CA ILE A 608 -2.76 -60.87 -5.45
C ILE A 608 -2.72 -59.74 -6.46
N SER A 609 -3.81 -59.51 -7.20
CA SER A 609 -3.91 -58.40 -8.14
C SER A 609 -5.02 -57.44 -7.70
N LEU A 610 -4.69 -56.16 -7.63
CA LEU A 610 -5.66 -55.09 -7.40
C LEU A 610 -5.93 -54.45 -8.77
N SER A 611 -7.13 -54.73 -9.31
CA SER A 611 -7.63 -54.36 -10.64
C SER A 611 -6.61 -54.15 -11.78
N GLY A 612 -6.55 -55.12 -12.69
CA GLY A 612 -6.19 -54.93 -14.10
C GLY A 612 -4.71 -54.71 -14.44
N ALA A 613 -3.87 -54.23 -13.50
CA ALA A 613 -2.46 -53.98 -13.80
C ALA A 613 -1.49 -54.10 -12.60
N THR A 614 -1.95 -54.09 -11.35
CA THR A 614 -1.04 -53.98 -10.19
C THR A 614 -1.03 -55.25 -9.34
N TYR A 615 0.05 -56.03 -9.47
CA TYR A 615 0.34 -57.14 -8.57
C TYR A 615 0.86 -56.64 -7.23
N ILE A 616 0.21 -57.06 -6.15
CA ILE A 616 0.62 -56.80 -4.77
C ILE A 616 1.32 -58.05 -4.25
N ALA A 617 2.61 -57.92 -3.91
CA ALA A 617 3.37 -58.99 -3.26
C ALA A 617 3.02 -59.08 -1.76
N LYS A 618 3.61 -60.02 -1.04
CA LYS A 618 3.46 -60.07 0.43
C LYS A 618 4.00 -58.79 1.06
N GLY A 619 3.19 -58.07 1.84
CA GLY A 619 3.61 -56.82 2.47
C GLY A 619 2.46 -55.87 2.85
N GLU A 620 2.83 -54.64 3.17
CA GLU A 620 1.95 -53.52 3.52
C GLU A 620 1.96 -52.48 2.40
N TYR A 621 0.78 -52.11 1.92
CA TYR A 621 0.63 -51.25 0.75
C TYR A 621 -0.41 -50.17 1.03
N TYR A 622 -0.07 -48.93 0.73
CA TYR A 622 -1.04 -47.83 0.78
C TYR A 622 -1.69 -47.67 -0.58
N VAL A 623 -3.02 -47.75 -0.59
CA VAL A 623 -3.83 -47.57 -1.79
C VAL A 623 -4.76 -46.41 -1.58
N TYR A 624 -4.78 -45.48 -2.53
CA TYR A 624 -5.75 -44.40 -2.55
C TYR A 624 -7.09 -44.93 -3.07
N LEU A 625 -8.15 -44.76 -2.27
CA LEU A 625 -9.51 -45.19 -2.57
C LEU A 625 -10.42 -43.97 -2.59
N LYS A 626 -11.26 -43.84 -3.63
CA LYS A 626 -12.25 -42.77 -3.75
C LYS A 626 -13.55 -43.17 -3.04
N ALA A 627 -14.16 -42.26 -2.30
CA ALA A 627 -15.41 -42.48 -1.58
C ALA A 627 -16.49 -43.05 -2.51
N ASN A 628 -17.23 -44.03 -2.01
CA ASN A 628 -18.35 -44.68 -2.69
C ASN A 628 -18.00 -45.27 -4.07
N THR A 629 -16.72 -45.35 -4.40
CA THR A 629 -16.24 -45.94 -5.66
C THR A 629 -15.80 -47.36 -5.36
N PRO A 630 -16.45 -48.37 -5.94
CA PRO A 630 -16.08 -49.75 -5.69
C PRO A 630 -14.68 -50.03 -6.24
N LYS A 631 -13.85 -50.68 -5.43
CA LYS A 631 -12.55 -51.22 -5.85
C LYS A 631 -12.59 -52.73 -5.71
N TYR A 632 -12.15 -53.41 -6.76
CA TYR A 632 -12.21 -54.87 -6.87
C TYR A 632 -10.82 -55.45 -6.60
N MET A 633 -10.78 -56.40 -5.66
CA MET A 633 -9.59 -57.20 -5.36
C MET A 633 -9.76 -58.57 -5.98
N TYR A 634 -8.78 -58.94 -6.81
CA TYR A 634 -8.79 -60.19 -7.55
C TYR A 634 -7.80 -61.16 -6.91
N PHE A 635 -8.35 -62.29 -6.49
CA PHE A 635 -7.65 -63.35 -5.81
C PHE A 635 -7.61 -64.56 -6.72
N THR A 636 -6.51 -64.71 -7.45
CA THR A 636 -6.33 -65.79 -8.42
C THR A 636 -5.41 -66.85 -7.84
N ASN A 637 -5.90 -68.08 -7.72
CA ASN A 637 -5.09 -69.22 -7.32
C ASN A 637 -4.61 -69.98 -8.56
N THR A 638 -3.34 -69.82 -8.92
CA THR A 638 -2.71 -70.57 -10.01
C THR A 638 -2.03 -71.88 -9.54
N ALA A 639 -2.20 -72.27 -8.28
CA ALA A 639 -1.66 -73.50 -7.73
C ALA A 639 -2.66 -74.66 -7.88
N ASP A 640 -2.15 -75.88 -7.83
CA ASP A 640 -2.91 -77.14 -7.89
C ASP A 640 -3.55 -77.54 -6.54
N TYR A 641 -3.58 -76.64 -5.56
CA TYR A 641 -4.20 -76.80 -4.24
C TYR A 641 -4.84 -75.50 -3.76
N SER A 642 -5.85 -75.55 -2.87
CA SER A 642 -6.51 -74.36 -2.31
C SER A 642 -5.56 -73.53 -1.43
N ILE A 643 -5.69 -72.20 -1.46
CA ILE A 643 -4.86 -71.28 -0.67
C ILE A 643 -5.70 -70.40 0.25
N THR A 644 -5.13 -70.05 1.42
CA THR A 644 -5.69 -69.06 2.36
C THR A 644 -4.83 -67.79 2.35
N VAL A 645 -5.50 -66.63 2.30
CA VAL A 645 -4.88 -65.31 2.30
C VAL A 645 -5.49 -64.47 3.43
N ASN A 646 -4.64 -63.89 4.27
CA ASN A 646 -5.06 -62.88 5.25
C ASN A 646 -4.87 -61.50 4.63
N VAL A 647 -5.94 -60.70 4.63
CA VAL A 647 -5.98 -59.35 4.08
C VAL A 647 -6.46 -58.37 5.16
N GLY A 648 -5.57 -57.52 5.65
CA GLY A 648 -5.93 -56.45 6.57
C GLY A 648 -6.23 -55.15 5.81
N VAL A 649 -7.31 -54.46 6.17
CA VAL A 649 -7.67 -53.14 5.61
C VAL A 649 -7.86 -52.14 6.74
N TYR A 650 -6.96 -51.15 6.83
CA TYR A 650 -6.87 -50.19 7.93
C TYR A 650 -6.75 -48.74 7.44
N GLU A 651 -7.11 -47.78 8.30
CA GLU A 651 -6.74 -46.37 8.07
C GLU A 651 -5.24 -46.13 8.38
N PRO A 652 -4.60 -45.13 7.75
CA PRO A 652 -3.23 -44.74 8.09
C PRO A 652 -3.12 -44.17 9.50
N ASN A 653 -1.92 -44.26 10.09
CA ASN A 653 -1.60 -43.66 11.37
C ASN A 653 -1.72 -42.13 11.34
N GLU A 654 -2.10 -41.50 12.46
CA GLU A 654 -2.28 -40.04 12.54
C GLU A 654 -0.98 -39.31 12.90
N ILE A 655 -0.80 -38.09 12.36
CA ILE A 655 0.21 -37.13 12.83
C ILE A 655 -0.48 -36.08 13.72
N ASP A 656 0.03 -35.90 14.93
CA ASP A 656 -0.56 -34.97 15.89
C ASP A 656 -0.05 -33.53 15.71
N LEU A 657 -0.95 -32.56 15.84
CA LEU A 657 -0.60 -31.14 15.80
C LEU A 657 0.28 -30.80 17.02
N ASN A 658 1.43 -30.16 16.75
CA ASN A 658 2.43 -29.71 17.72
C ASN A 658 3.12 -30.83 18.51
N GLN A 659 3.14 -32.04 17.96
CA GLN A 659 3.93 -33.15 18.50
C GLN A 659 4.93 -33.67 17.46
N SER A 660 6.08 -34.11 17.94
CA SER A 660 7.08 -34.73 17.08
C SER A 660 6.71 -36.18 16.80
N THR A 661 6.57 -36.53 15.53
CA THR A 661 6.26 -37.88 15.08
C THR A 661 7.48 -38.52 14.43
N GLN A 662 7.91 -39.68 14.97
CA GLN A 662 9.03 -40.48 14.46
C GLN A 662 8.52 -41.54 13.47
N ILE A 663 9.18 -41.65 12.31
CA ILE A 663 8.81 -42.62 11.27
C ILE A 663 9.67 -43.87 11.41
N THR A 664 9.13 -44.94 12.00
CA THR A 664 9.92 -46.12 12.43
C THR A 664 9.71 -47.38 11.60
N ASN A 665 8.62 -47.51 10.84
CA ASN A 665 8.31 -48.72 10.07
C ASN A 665 7.41 -48.45 8.83
N SER A 666 7.13 -49.50 8.03
CA SER A 666 6.36 -49.44 6.79
C SER A 666 4.92 -48.91 6.96
N SER A 667 4.28 -49.19 8.10
CA SER A 667 2.94 -48.68 8.45
C SER A 667 2.91 -47.19 8.82
N GLN A 668 4.05 -46.49 8.73
CA GLN A 668 4.16 -45.04 8.91
C GLN A 668 4.62 -44.32 7.65
N LYS A 669 4.71 -45.04 6.53
CA LYS A 669 5.09 -44.45 5.23
C LYS A 669 4.07 -43.43 4.73
N VAL A 670 2.80 -43.59 5.09
CA VAL A 670 1.73 -42.62 4.86
C VAL A 670 1.06 -42.31 6.18
N MET A 671 0.98 -41.03 6.53
CA MET A 671 0.38 -40.55 7.78
C MET A 671 -0.80 -39.63 7.46
N LYS A 672 -1.86 -39.67 8.27
CA LYS A 672 -3.10 -38.92 8.11
C LYS A 672 -3.12 -37.72 9.07
N TYR A 673 -3.63 -36.57 8.62
CA TYR A 673 -3.97 -35.44 9.49
C TYR A 673 -5.32 -34.86 9.10
N SER A 674 -6.16 -34.53 10.08
CA SER A 674 -7.44 -33.88 9.84
C SER A 674 -7.48 -32.53 10.53
N ASN A 675 -7.90 -31.49 9.81
CA ASN A 675 -8.08 -30.16 10.37
C ASN A 675 -9.17 -30.21 11.48
N PRO A 676 -8.83 -30.01 12.76
CA PRO A 676 -9.81 -30.12 13.84
C PRO A 676 -10.74 -28.90 13.90
N TYR A 677 -10.43 -27.81 13.19
CA TYR A 677 -11.17 -26.55 13.23
C TYR A 677 -12.34 -26.53 12.23
N ASN A 678 -13.36 -25.71 12.53
CA ASN A 678 -14.53 -25.49 11.66
C ASN A 678 -14.27 -24.44 10.55
N SER A 679 -13.01 -24.08 10.33
CA SER A 679 -12.58 -23.06 9.36
C SER A 679 -11.36 -23.54 8.61
N SER A 680 -11.04 -22.89 7.49
CA SER A 680 -9.85 -23.20 6.70
C SER A 680 -8.59 -22.74 7.45
N MET A 681 -7.59 -23.61 7.53
CA MET A 681 -6.37 -23.41 8.31
C MET A 681 -5.16 -23.76 7.45
N ALA A 682 -4.15 -22.90 7.48
CA ALA A 682 -2.85 -23.14 6.89
C ALA A 682 -1.93 -23.80 7.92
N TYR A 683 -1.19 -24.79 7.47
CA TYR A 683 -0.29 -25.61 8.27
C TYR A 683 1.14 -25.53 7.71
N LYS A 684 2.10 -25.78 8.60
CA LYS A 684 3.53 -25.88 8.36
C LYS A 684 3.99 -27.23 8.92
N LEU A 685 4.58 -28.09 8.09
CA LEU A 685 5.10 -29.40 8.49
C LEU A 685 6.61 -29.41 8.27
N ASP A 686 7.38 -29.44 9.35
CA ASP A 686 8.84 -29.54 9.32
C ASP A 686 9.29 -30.99 9.43
N ILE A 687 10.05 -31.46 8.46
CA ILE A 687 10.58 -32.83 8.41
C ILE A 687 12.11 -32.79 8.39
N ASN A 688 12.73 -33.41 9.39
CA ASN A 688 14.18 -33.57 9.44
C ASN A 688 14.59 -34.96 8.91
N TRP A 689 15.53 -34.97 7.97
CA TRP A 689 16.04 -36.16 7.31
C TRP A 689 17.47 -36.50 7.78
N SER A 690 17.84 -37.78 7.67
CA SER A 690 19.18 -38.30 8.03
C SER A 690 20.27 -38.17 6.97
N GLY A 691 19.97 -37.51 5.84
CA GLY A 691 20.86 -37.36 4.68
C GLY A 691 20.39 -38.12 3.43
N GLY A 692 20.85 -37.69 2.25
CA GLY A 692 20.42 -38.17 0.92
C GLY A 692 19.24 -37.38 0.32
N ILE A 693 18.84 -37.69 -0.92
CA ILE A 693 17.68 -37.08 -1.60
C ILE A 693 16.40 -37.75 -1.08
N LYS A 694 15.93 -37.33 0.10
CA LYS A 694 14.68 -37.80 0.73
C LYS A 694 13.67 -36.65 0.77
N TYR A 695 12.38 -36.94 0.60
CA TYR A 695 11.30 -35.95 0.53
C TYR A 695 9.98 -36.57 0.99
N ALA A 696 9.00 -35.73 1.28
CA ALA A 696 7.61 -36.11 1.47
C ALA A 696 6.72 -35.34 0.51
N THR A 697 5.49 -35.79 0.34
CA THR A 697 4.46 -35.11 -0.45
C THR A 697 3.17 -35.09 0.36
N VAL A 698 2.50 -33.94 0.41
CA VAL A 698 1.23 -33.77 1.13
C VAL A 698 0.08 -33.80 0.12
N TYR A 699 -0.80 -34.78 0.28
CA TYR A 699 -1.97 -35.00 -0.55
C TYR A 699 -3.25 -34.62 0.19
N ASN A 700 -4.23 -34.03 -0.50
CA ASN A 700 -5.59 -33.93 0.04
C ASN A 700 -6.34 -35.26 -0.04
N SER A 701 -7.55 -35.30 0.50
CA SER A 701 -8.43 -36.47 0.42
C SER A 701 -8.84 -36.87 -1.00
N ASN A 702 -8.58 -36.04 -2.02
CA ASN A 702 -8.85 -36.32 -3.42
C ASN A 702 -7.64 -36.89 -4.18
N GLY A 703 -6.47 -37.00 -3.53
CA GLY A 703 -5.24 -37.51 -4.14
C GLY A 703 -4.41 -36.44 -4.87
N SER A 704 -4.79 -35.16 -4.79
CA SER A 704 -4.02 -34.05 -5.36
C SER A 704 -2.97 -33.56 -4.37
N THR A 705 -1.81 -33.14 -4.87
CA THR A 705 -0.76 -32.52 -4.05
C THR A 705 -1.20 -31.11 -3.62
N ILE A 706 -1.02 -30.77 -2.35
CA ILE A 706 -1.47 -29.49 -1.76
C ILE A 706 -0.39 -28.76 -0.96
N GLY A 707 0.82 -29.33 -0.88
CA GLY A 707 1.93 -28.75 -0.11
C GLY A 707 3.00 -28.15 -0.99
N SER A 708 3.38 -26.90 -0.72
CA SER A 708 4.63 -26.30 -1.21
C SER A 708 5.77 -26.62 -0.26
N VAL A 709 6.99 -26.82 -0.77
CA VAL A 709 8.15 -27.22 0.03
C VAL A 709 9.25 -26.15 -0.03
N THR A 710 9.90 -25.91 1.10
CA THR A 710 11.15 -25.14 1.20
C THR A 710 12.20 -25.99 1.89
N THR A 711 13.38 -26.12 1.28
CA THR A 711 14.44 -27.01 1.76
C THR A 711 15.58 -26.19 2.38
N SER A 712 16.01 -26.56 3.59
CA SER A 712 17.15 -25.97 4.29
C SER A 712 18.04 -27.06 4.87
N GLY A 713 19.13 -27.38 4.17
CA GLY A 713 20.03 -28.48 4.56
C GLY A 713 19.33 -29.84 4.53
N THR A 714 19.27 -30.52 5.68
CA THR A 714 18.55 -31.80 5.85
C THR A 714 17.12 -31.63 6.36
N SER A 715 16.61 -30.39 6.47
CA SER A 715 15.25 -30.09 6.93
C SER A 715 14.39 -29.56 5.78
N ASN A 716 13.20 -30.14 5.61
CA ASN A 716 12.22 -29.71 4.62
C ASN A 716 10.98 -29.17 5.34
N THR A 717 10.56 -27.96 4.99
CA THR A 717 9.34 -27.34 5.50
C THR A 717 8.26 -27.38 4.42
N TYR A 718 7.15 -28.05 4.70
CA TYR A 718 5.98 -28.13 3.83
C TYR A 718 4.90 -27.17 4.31
N SER A 719 4.36 -26.33 3.43
CA SER A 719 3.24 -25.43 3.72
C SER A 719 2.01 -25.82 2.91
N PHE A 720 0.87 -26.01 3.57
CA PHE A 720 -0.39 -26.41 2.92
C PHE A 720 -1.60 -25.84 3.66
N THR A 721 -2.76 -25.76 2.99
CA THR A 721 -4.00 -25.29 3.60
C THR A 721 -5.08 -26.35 3.52
N LEU A 722 -5.81 -26.55 4.62
CA LEU A 722 -6.94 -27.47 4.69
C LEU A 722 -8.21 -26.69 5.03
N GLY A 723 -9.27 -26.91 4.26
CA GLY A 723 -10.61 -26.44 4.59
C GLY A 723 -11.13 -27.01 5.91
N ALA A 724 -12.28 -26.51 6.36
CA ALA A 724 -12.93 -26.97 7.59
C ALA A 724 -13.11 -28.50 7.57
N LYS A 725 -12.62 -29.19 8.61
CA LYS A 725 -12.69 -30.66 8.74
C LYS A 725 -12.06 -31.47 7.60
N GLN A 726 -11.29 -30.86 6.72
CA GLN A 726 -10.62 -31.58 5.64
C GLN A 726 -9.43 -32.39 6.16
N THR A 727 -9.17 -33.51 5.48
CA THR A 727 -8.08 -34.44 5.79
C THR A 727 -7.01 -34.38 4.70
N CYS A 728 -5.75 -34.48 5.12
CA CYS A 728 -4.61 -34.70 4.23
C CYS A 728 -3.80 -35.93 4.63
N TYR A 729 -2.94 -36.36 3.71
CA TYR A 729 -2.06 -37.50 3.83
C TYR A 729 -0.63 -37.08 3.50
N VAL A 730 0.29 -37.32 4.43
CA VAL A 730 1.73 -37.08 4.25
C VAL A 730 2.37 -38.40 3.83
N VAL A 731 2.90 -38.44 2.61
CA VAL A 731 3.57 -39.62 2.04
C VAL A 731 5.08 -39.39 2.09
N TYR A 732 5.80 -40.22 2.85
CA TYR A 732 7.25 -40.14 2.98
C TYR A 732 7.95 -40.99 1.91
N SER A 733 8.99 -40.46 1.27
CA SER A 733 9.76 -41.20 0.24
C SER A 733 10.66 -42.29 0.83
N SER A 734 10.89 -42.29 2.14
CA SER A 734 11.72 -43.26 2.85
C SER A 734 11.14 -43.57 4.24
N ILE A 735 11.40 -44.78 4.73
CA ILE A 735 11.09 -45.22 6.09
C ILE A 735 12.40 -45.46 6.83
N ASP A 736 12.69 -44.59 7.80
CA ASP A 736 13.95 -44.59 8.55
C ASP A 736 13.68 -43.95 9.91
N SER A 737 14.01 -44.67 10.99
CA SER A 737 13.79 -44.26 12.39
C SER A 737 14.44 -42.94 12.80
N SER A 738 15.29 -42.36 11.94
CA SER A 738 15.91 -41.04 12.12
C SER A 738 15.10 -39.89 11.51
N ILE A 739 14.00 -40.17 10.79
CA ILE A 739 13.10 -39.16 10.24
C ILE A 739 12.13 -38.68 11.32
N SER A 740 12.13 -37.37 11.59
CA SER A 740 11.20 -36.73 12.51
C SER A 740 10.37 -35.67 11.79
N SER A 741 9.07 -35.66 12.05
CA SER A 741 8.11 -34.72 11.46
C SER A 741 7.39 -33.93 12.55
N ASN A 742 7.24 -32.62 12.38
CA ASN A 742 6.58 -31.74 13.34
C ASN A 742 5.56 -30.86 12.59
N LEU A 743 4.29 -30.98 12.95
CA LEU A 743 3.20 -30.23 12.31
C LEU A 743 2.78 -29.05 13.19
N TYR A 744 2.71 -27.85 12.61
CA TYR A 744 2.30 -26.60 13.26
C TYR A 744 1.26 -25.86 12.42
N ILE A 745 0.56 -24.90 13.03
CA ILE A 745 -0.19 -23.88 12.27
C ILE A 745 0.81 -22.95 11.57
N ASN A 746 0.50 -22.56 10.34
CA ASN A 746 1.38 -21.71 9.55
C ASN A 746 1.50 -20.31 10.20
N PRO A 747 2.72 -19.82 10.47
CA PRO A 747 2.95 -18.50 11.08
C PRO A 747 2.27 -17.34 10.35
N SER A 748 2.05 -17.45 9.03
CA SER A 748 1.40 -16.41 8.23
C SER A 748 -0.03 -16.08 8.69
N GLN A 749 -0.74 -17.02 9.30
CA GLN A 749 -2.10 -16.81 9.82
C GLN A 749 -2.13 -16.45 11.31
N LEU A 750 -1.02 -16.58 12.03
CA LEU A 750 -0.95 -16.27 13.45
C LEU A 750 -0.87 -14.76 13.64
N ARG A 751 -1.59 -14.25 14.64
CA ARG A 751 -1.47 -12.87 15.12
C ARG A 751 -1.51 -12.83 16.63
N TRP A 752 -0.78 -11.87 17.20
CA TRP A 752 -0.87 -11.60 18.62
C TRP A 752 -2.02 -10.63 18.86
N LYS A 753 -2.96 -11.04 19.72
CA LYS A 753 -4.05 -10.20 20.21
C LYS A 753 -3.74 -9.83 21.66
N ILE A 754 -3.75 -8.53 21.94
CA ILE A 754 -3.50 -8.02 23.27
C ILE A 754 -4.67 -7.18 23.70
N ASP A 755 -5.28 -7.59 24.79
CA ASP A 755 -6.59 -7.14 25.22
C ASP A 755 -7.60 -7.22 24.06
N SER A 756 -7.98 -6.08 23.48
CA SER A 756 -8.92 -6.03 22.33
C SER A 756 -8.25 -5.79 20.97
N LYS A 757 -6.92 -5.57 20.91
CA LYS A 757 -6.22 -5.15 19.70
C LYS A 757 -5.39 -6.28 19.10
N VAL A 758 -5.48 -6.46 17.77
CA VAL A 758 -4.70 -7.44 17.01
C VAL A 758 -3.46 -6.76 16.42
N TYR A 759 -2.31 -7.42 16.49
CA TYR A 759 -1.02 -6.93 16.03
C TYR A 759 -0.46 -7.85 14.93
N ASP A 760 -0.06 -7.24 13.81
CA ASP A 760 0.69 -7.91 12.73
C ASP A 760 2.17 -8.11 13.05
N ALA A 761 2.70 -7.30 13.98
CA ALA A 761 4.08 -7.39 14.42
C ALA A 761 4.25 -8.36 15.59
N ASN A 762 5.32 -9.15 15.56
CA ASN A 762 5.75 -10.02 16.66
C ASN A 762 6.61 -9.29 17.70
N ARG A 763 6.89 -7.99 17.49
CA ARG A 763 7.56 -7.12 18.43
C ARG A 763 6.68 -5.90 18.70
N ILE A 764 6.30 -5.73 19.94
CA ILE A 764 5.41 -4.67 20.39
C ILE A 764 6.01 -3.94 21.58
N GLN A 765 5.42 -2.80 21.92
CA GLN A 765 5.76 -2.07 23.13
C GLN A 765 4.52 -2.00 24.02
N LEU A 766 4.69 -2.20 25.33
CA LEU A 766 3.59 -2.09 26.31
C LEU A 766 4.03 -1.27 27.54
N PRO A 767 3.20 -0.35 28.06
CA PRO A 767 3.50 0.38 29.29
C PRO A 767 3.73 -0.56 30.49
N ARG A 768 4.68 -0.20 31.35
CA ARG A 768 4.86 -0.87 32.65
C ARG A 768 3.79 -0.43 33.67
N GLY A 769 3.54 -1.26 34.68
CA GLY A 769 2.58 -0.98 35.77
C GLY A 769 1.19 -1.56 35.54
N ASP A 770 0.92 -2.08 34.35
CA ASP A 770 -0.37 -2.61 33.95
C ASP A 770 -0.34 -4.14 33.73
N THR A 771 -1.53 -4.71 33.56
CA THR A 771 -1.73 -6.12 33.22
C THR A 771 -2.47 -6.22 31.90
N TYR A 772 -1.96 -7.05 31.00
CA TYR A 772 -2.44 -7.23 29.64
C TYR A 772 -2.85 -8.67 29.41
N THR A 773 -3.96 -8.87 28.70
CA THR A 773 -4.38 -10.19 28.24
C THR A 773 -3.68 -10.48 26.93
N ILE A 774 -2.85 -11.53 26.88
CA ILE A 774 -2.09 -11.94 25.70
C ILE A 774 -2.73 -13.20 25.14
N GLU A 775 -3.21 -13.11 23.91
CA GLU A 775 -3.82 -14.21 23.16
C GLU A 775 -3.09 -14.36 21.82
N LEU A 776 -2.92 -15.60 21.37
CA LEU A 776 -2.43 -15.94 20.05
C LEU A 776 -3.67 -16.38 19.31
N VAL A 777 -3.98 -15.68 18.22
CA VAL A 777 -5.18 -15.91 17.43
C VAL A 777 -4.81 -16.27 16.00
N VAL A 778 -5.74 -16.92 15.30
CA VAL A 778 -5.59 -17.25 13.88
C VAL A 778 -6.51 -16.33 13.09
N LEU A 779 -5.95 -15.64 12.07
CA LEU A 779 -6.71 -14.84 11.12
C LEU A 779 -6.97 -15.64 9.83
N TYR A 780 -8.24 -15.69 9.43
CA TYR A 780 -8.68 -16.20 8.15
C TYR A 780 -9.60 -15.17 7.47
N ASN A 781 -9.25 -14.72 6.26
CA ASN A 781 -9.96 -13.66 5.53
C ASN A 781 -10.27 -12.42 6.39
N GLY A 782 -9.33 -12.01 7.24
CA GLY A 782 -9.48 -10.87 8.14
C GLY A 782 -10.33 -11.11 9.38
N THR A 783 -10.84 -12.33 9.61
CA THR A 783 -11.65 -12.69 10.79
C THR A 783 -10.87 -13.58 11.76
N ILE A 784 -11.04 -13.36 13.06
CA ILE A 784 -10.46 -14.22 14.11
C ILE A 784 -11.24 -15.52 14.19
N VAL A 785 -10.53 -16.64 14.11
CA VAL A 785 -11.07 -17.99 14.30
C VAL A 785 -10.70 -18.49 15.71
N ASP A 786 -11.61 -19.25 16.35
CA ASP A 786 -11.36 -19.85 17.65
C ASP A 786 -10.12 -20.75 17.63
N TYR A 787 -9.06 -20.26 18.26
CA TYR A 787 -7.77 -20.94 18.43
C TYR A 787 -7.28 -20.69 19.86
N SER A 788 -6.98 -21.76 20.59
CA SER A 788 -6.44 -21.68 21.94
C SER A 788 -5.02 -22.23 21.97
N SER A 789 -4.05 -21.40 22.34
CA SER A 789 -2.67 -21.82 22.55
C SER A 789 -2.33 -21.78 24.04
N PRO A 790 -2.02 -22.91 24.71
CA PRO A 790 -1.33 -22.87 26.00
C PRO A 790 0.01 -22.17 25.87
N TYR A 791 0.42 -21.47 26.93
CA TYR A 791 1.69 -20.76 26.99
C TYR A 791 2.60 -21.31 28.07
N VAL A 792 3.90 -21.04 27.90
CA VAL A 792 4.88 -21.25 28.95
C VAL A 792 4.75 -20.13 29.99
N ASN A 793 4.33 -20.47 31.21
CA ASN A 793 4.34 -19.53 32.32
C ASN A 793 5.79 -19.08 32.58
N THR A 794 5.99 -17.77 32.68
CA THR A 794 7.32 -17.20 32.93
C THR A 794 7.19 -15.96 33.81
N SER A 795 8.11 -15.80 34.75
CA SER A 795 8.06 -14.71 35.72
C SER A 795 9.47 -14.25 36.07
N SER A 796 9.61 -12.95 36.31
CA SER A 796 10.83 -12.31 36.79
C SER A 796 10.49 -11.22 37.80
N THR A 797 11.48 -10.47 38.26
CA THR A 797 11.26 -9.26 39.08
C THR A 797 10.57 -8.13 38.30
N ASN A 798 10.59 -8.17 36.96
CA ASN A 798 10.06 -7.13 36.08
C ASN A 798 8.65 -7.44 35.57
N PHE A 799 8.25 -8.71 35.51
CA PHE A 799 6.94 -9.11 34.98
C PHE A 799 6.53 -10.50 35.47
N VAL A 800 5.23 -10.79 35.43
CA VAL A 800 4.66 -12.13 35.64
C VAL A 800 3.77 -12.43 34.44
N PHE A 801 3.99 -13.56 33.78
CA PHE A 801 3.12 -14.07 32.73
C PHE A 801 2.55 -15.43 33.11
N SER A 802 1.23 -15.47 33.32
CA SER A 802 0.51 -16.69 33.67
C SER A 802 -0.96 -16.61 33.27
N ASN A 803 -1.56 -17.73 32.85
CA ASN A 803 -2.97 -17.80 32.45
C ASN A 803 -3.36 -16.70 31.44
N ASN A 804 -2.54 -16.53 30.40
CA ASN A 804 -2.72 -15.52 29.36
C ASN A 804 -2.63 -14.07 29.85
N MET A 805 -2.25 -13.80 31.11
CA MET A 805 -2.09 -12.45 31.62
C MET A 805 -0.62 -12.12 31.82
N LEU A 806 -0.17 -11.03 31.19
CA LEU A 806 1.13 -10.41 31.39
C LEU A 806 0.98 -9.20 32.30
N SER A 807 1.40 -9.32 33.56
CA SER A 807 1.53 -8.19 34.49
C SER A 807 2.95 -7.65 34.45
N ILE A 808 3.13 -6.38 34.07
CA ILE A 808 4.44 -5.72 34.02
C ILE A 808 4.59 -4.85 35.27
N SER A 809 5.66 -5.05 36.03
CA SER A 809 5.94 -4.27 37.25
C SER A 809 6.16 -2.79 36.94
N GLU A 810 5.63 -1.89 37.77
CA GLU A 810 5.91 -0.44 37.69
C GLU A 810 7.41 -0.10 37.75
N LYS A 811 8.22 -0.99 38.35
CA LYS A 811 9.69 -0.84 38.51
C LYS A 811 10.47 -1.44 37.35
N ALA A 812 9.80 -2.05 36.39
CA ALA A 812 10.47 -2.68 35.28
C ALA A 812 11.26 -1.66 34.45
N LEU A 813 12.42 -2.09 33.97
CA LEU A 813 13.33 -1.24 33.20
C LEU A 813 12.74 -0.97 31.82
N ILE A 814 12.56 0.30 31.47
CA ILE A 814 12.11 0.71 30.15
C ILE A 814 13.14 0.26 29.10
N GLY A 815 12.66 -0.40 28.06
CA GLY A 815 13.46 -1.00 27.00
C GLY A 815 13.87 -2.44 27.20
N TYR A 816 13.55 -3.03 28.35
CA TYR A 816 13.72 -4.46 28.58
C TYR A 816 12.74 -5.26 27.71
N ASP A 817 13.21 -6.32 27.05
CA ASP A 817 12.40 -7.17 26.18
C ASP A 817 11.92 -8.41 26.95
N ILE A 818 10.61 -8.65 26.94
CA ILE A 818 9.95 -9.85 27.48
C ILE A 818 9.57 -10.73 26.30
N THR A 819 10.04 -11.97 26.26
CA THR A 819 9.64 -12.93 25.22
C THR A 819 8.59 -13.90 25.75
N ILE A 820 7.44 -13.96 25.07
CA ILE A 820 6.35 -14.90 25.35
C ILE A 820 6.40 -16.03 24.33
N TYR A 821 6.38 -17.25 24.84
CA TYR A 821 6.47 -18.49 24.07
C TYR A 821 5.11 -19.22 24.08
N PRO A 822 4.42 -19.29 22.93
CA PRO A 822 3.27 -20.17 22.78
C PRO A 822 3.73 -21.62 22.60
N THR A 823 3.11 -22.57 23.31
CA THR A 823 3.50 -23.98 23.25
C THR A 823 3.13 -24.62 21.90
N LEU A 824 2.04 -24.17 21.28
CA LEU A 824 1.55 -24.70 20.00
C LEU A 824 2.15 -24.00 18.76
N ALA A 825 3.05 -23.03 18.92
CA ALA A 825 3.70 -22.33 17.81
C ALA A 825 5.06 -21.74 18.24
N PRO A 826 6.01 -22.57 18.71
CA PRO A 826 7.21 -22.10 19.40
C PRO A 826 8.09 -21.14 18.59
N ASP A 827 8.02 -21.19 17.26
CA ASP A 827 8.76 -20.33 16.34
C ASP A 827 8.12 -18.94 16.15
N TYR A 828 6.88 -18.73 16.61
CA TYR A 828 6.14 -17.48 16.48
C TYR A 828 6.03 -16.74 17.82
N LEU A 829 7.19 -16.38 18.38
CA LEU A 829 7.31 -15.69 19.66
C LEU A 829 6.79 -14.25 19.63
N LEU A 830 6.32 -13.75 20.77
CA LEU A 830 6.03 -12.33 20.99
C LEU A 830 7.15 -11.70 21.81
N THR A 831 7.76 -10.64 21.31
CA THR A 831 8.66 -9.78 22.07
C THR A 831 7.94 -8.51 22.49
N VAL A 832 7.67 -8.39 23.79
CA VAL A 832 7.13 -7.17 24.42
C VAL A 832 8.28 -6.34 24.96
N GLN A 833 8.60 -5.24 24.30
CA GLN A 833 9.51 -4.23 24.83
C GLN A 833 8.76 -3.38 25.88
N ILE A 834 9.32 -3.27 27.08
CA ILE A 834 8.71 -2.46 28.14
C ILE A 834 8.79 -0.97 27.75
N GLY A 835 7.63 -0.35 27.58
CA GLY A 835 7.48 1.07 27.27
C GLY A 835 7.35 1.95 28.50
N TYR A 836 7.52 3.24 28.28
CA TYR A 836 7.19 4.28 29.26
C TYR A 836 5.66 4.43 29.39
N GLY A 837 5.15 4.63 30.61
CA GLY A 837 3.75 4.99 30.81
C GLY A 837 3.52 6.47 30.57
N ASN A 838 2.28 6.87 30.26
CA ASN A 838 1.90 8.28 30.06
C ASN A 838 1.87 9.09 31.38
N GLU A 839 3.00 9.12 32.08
CA GLU A 839 3.17 9.69 33.42
C GLU A 839 3.99 11.00 33.40
N PHE A 840 4.32 11.50 32.20
CA PHE A 840 5.07 12.73 32.06
C PHE A 840 4.21 13.93 32.43
N SER A 841 4.70 14.77 33.33
CA SER A 841 4.05 16.02 33.67
C SER A 841 5.02 17.20 33.53
N TRP A 842 4.51 18.32 33.05
CA TRP A 842 5.32 19.52 32.84
C TRP A 842 4.52 20.81 32.99
N TYR A 843 5.21 21.85 33.43
CA TYR A 843 4.63 23.14 33.74
C TYR A 843 5.54 24.29 33.30
N VAL A 844 4.93 25.44 33.08
CA VAL A 844 5.60 26.69 32.74
C VAL A 844 5.33 27.68 33.87
N SER A 845 6.40 28.17 34.49
CA SER A 845 6.33 29.27 35.43
C SER A 845 6.66 30.57 34.71
N ASN A 846 5.72 31.51 34.68
CA ASN A 846 5.89 32.81 34.03
C ASN A 846 6.18 33.89 35.09
N GLY A 847 7.45 33.98 35.50
CA GLY A 847 7.90 34.85 36.60
C GLY A 847 8.88 35.93 36.16
N ASN A 848 9.81 36.30 37.06
CA ASN A 848 10.96 37.13 36.68
C ASN A 848 11.80 36.44 35.60
N ASN A 849 11.97 35.13 35.72
CA ASN A 849 12.41 34.26 34.63
C ASN A 849 11.21 33.40 34.20
N VAL A 850 11.18 32.99 32.95
CA VAL A 850 10.22 32.00 32.44
C VAL A 850 10.90 30.65 32.43
N THR A 851 10.39 29.73 33.25
CA THR A 851 11.03 28.44 33.49
C THR A 851 10.10 27.30 33.08
N LEU A 852 10.63 26.37 32.30
CA LEU A 852 10.03 25.06 32.06
C LEU A 852 10.49 24.09 33.12
N SER A 853 9.60 23.25 33.60
CA SER A 853 9.93 22.21 34.57
C SER A 853 9.08 20.98 34.35
N TRP A 854 9.63 19.81 34.66
CA TRP A 854 8.99 18.54 34.35
C TRP A 854 9.36 17.44 35.35
N ASN A 855 8.49 16.44 35.43
CA ASN A 855 8.70 15.21 36.16
C ASN A 855 8.58 14.02 35.20
N VAL A 856 9.67 13.28 35.09
CA VAL A 856 9.72 11.99 34.40
C VAL A 856 9.79 10.95 35.50
N ASN A 857 8.78 10.08 35.61
CA ASN A 857 8.75 9.00 36.61
C ASN A 857 9.75 7.87 36.30
N ALA A 858 10.91 8.19 35.72
CA ALA A 858 11.97 7.29 35.33
C ALA A 858 13.27 8.08 35.13
N THR A 859 14.42 7.40 35.23
CA THR A 859 15.68 7.95 34.73
C THR A 859 15.56 8.16 33.21
N TYR A 860 15.99 9.32 32.70
CA TYR A 860 15.89 9.67 31.28
C TYR A 860 17.19 10.27 30.77
N ASP A 861 17.42 10.14 29.47
CA ASP A 861 18.64 10.63 28.81
C ASP A 861 18.48 12.11 28.44
N LYS A 862 17.37 12.43 27.77
CA LYS A 862 17.04 13.79 27.32
C LYS A 862 15.56 13.95 27.01
N ILE A 863 15.09 15.19 27.11
CA ILE A 863 13.77 15.62 26.68
C ILE A 863 13.95 16.64 25.57
N ASN A 864 13.20 16.43 24.48
CA ASN A 864 13.24 17.29 23.32
C ASN A 864 11.95 18.11 23.24
N PHE A 865 12.07 19.42 23.13
CA PHE A 865 10.95 20.35 22.99
C PHE A 865 11.23 21.40 21.93
N SER A 866 10.17 22.03 21.44
CA SER A 866 10.20 23.09 20.45
C SER A 866 9.55 24.34 21.02
N ILE A 867 10.26 25.47 21.00
CA ILE A 867 9.69 26.78 21.30
C ILE A 867 9.29 27.44 19.98
N VAL A 868 8.01 27.71 19.81
CA VAL A 868 7.42 28.29 18.58
C VAL A 868 6.92 29.69 18.88
N ASN A 869 7.62 30.67 18.35
CA ASN A 869 7.27 32.08 18.50
C ASN A 869 6.13 32.48 17.54
N SER A 870 5.49 33.61 17.83
CA SER A 870 4.33 34.12 17.07
C SER A 870 4.63 34.47 15.60
N ASN A 871 5.91 34.62 15.24
CA ASN A 871 6.37 34.80 13.85
C ASN A 871 6.70 33.47 13.14
N GLY A 872 6.44 32.32 13.77
CA GLY A 872 6.75 30.99 13.23
C GLY A 872 8.18 30.52 13.48
N THR A 873 9.07 31.33 14.06
CA THR A 873 10.43 30.88 14.40
C THR A 873 10.37 29.76 15.44
N THR A 874 10.99 28.63 15.11
CA THR A 874 11.01 27.43 15.96
C THR A 874 12.42 27.16 16.46
N TYR A 875 12.57 27.01 17.77
CA TYR A 875 13.82 26.64 18.43
C TYR A 875 13.72 25.21 18.96
N PRO A 876 14.39 24.23 18.32
CA PRO A 876 14.50 22.89 18.86
C PRO A 876 15.50 22.88 20.02
N LEU A 877 15.12 22.25 21.12
CA LEU A 877 15.91 22.18 22.34
C LEU A 877 15.92 20.76 22.89
N SER A 878 17.06 20.35 23.43
CA SER A 878 17.30 19.05 24.06
C SER A 878 17.91 19.28 25.44
N LYS A 879 17.32 18.70 26.50
CA LYS A 879 17.75 18.91 27.90
C LYS A 879 17.75 17.62 28.70
N ASN A 880 18.73 17.50 29.60
CA ASN A 880 18.93 16.38 30.52
C ASN A 880 18.87 16.84 32.00
N ALA A 881 18.02 17.82 32.30
CA ALA A 881 17.83 18.40 33.64
C ALA A 881 16.34 18.55 33.92
N ASN A 882 15.89 18.68 35.17
CA ASN A 882 14.44 18.73 35.49
C ASN A 882 13.78 20.09 35.26
N GLN A 883 14.56 21.12 34.96
CA GLN A 883 14.08 22.47 34.68
C GLN A 883 14.99 23.21 33.70
N PHE A 884 14.44 24.20 33.00
CA PHE A 884 15.18 25.02 32.05
C PHE A 884 14.61 26.45 31.96
N ASP A 885 15.47 27.46 32.03
CA ASP A 885 15.11 28.87 31.83
C ASP A 885 15.02 29.18 30.33
N ILE A 886 13.84 29.61 29.88
CA ILE A 886 13.54 29.92 28.48
C ILE A 886 13.37 31.42 28.22
N THR A 887 13.67 32.28 29.19
CA THR A 887 13.38 33.73 29.11
C THR A 887 13.97 34.37 27.84
N SER A 888 15.19 34.00 27.46
CA SER A 888 15.89 34.53 26.28
C SER A 888 15.29 34.09 24.93
N TYR A 889 14.42 33.09 24.92
CA TYR A 889 13.77 32.59 23.70
C TYR A 889 12.42 33.27 23.44
N LEU A 890 11.90 34.02 24.42
CA LEU A 890 10.64 34.74 24.30
C LEU A 890 10.82 36.06 23.55
N PRO A 891 9.89 36.43 22.65
CA PRO A 891 9.90 37.74 22.01
C PRO A 891 9.72 38.88 23.03
N THR A 892 10.43 39.99 22.82
CA THR A 892 10.29 41.22 23.61
C THR A 892 9.08 42.09 23.18
N ARG A 893 8.00 41.44 22.75
CA ARG A 893 6.77 42.08 22.22
C ARG A 893 5.52 41.31 22.62
N LEU A 894 4.37 41.96 22.51
CA LEU A 894 3.06 41.36 22.77
C LEU A 894 2.83 40.07 21.95
N GLY A 895 2.13 39.13 22.58
CA GLY A 895 1.77 37.84 22.00
C GLY A 895 2.05 36.68 22.96
N THR A 896 1.75 35.48 22.49
CA THR A 896 2.01 34.23 23.20
C THR A 896 3.02 33.38 22.44
N THR A 897 3.93 32.74 23.16
CA THR A 897 4.82 31.72 22.63
C THR A 897 4.27 30.34 22.99
N LYS A 898 4.26 29.44 22.00
CA LYS A 898 3.82 28.06 22.15
C LYS A 898 5.02 27.17 22.39
N ILE A 899 4.98 26.33 23.42
CA ILE A 899 6.01 25.33 23.70
C ILE A 899 5.40 23.96 23.44
N LYS A 900 6.10 23.14 22.65
CA LYS A 900 5.70 21.77 22.31
C LYS A 900 6.69 20.78 22.87
N LEU A 901 6.20 19.73 23.51
CA LEU A 901 7.03 18.54 23.78
C LEU A 901 7.09 17.72 22.49
N ASN A 902 8.29 17.39 22.02
CA ASN A 902 8.48 16.57 20.82
C ASN A 902 8.56 15.09 21.19
N ASN A 903 9.51 14.74 22.07
CA ASN A 903 9.74 13.38 22.54
C ASN A 903 10.60 13.35 23.80
N ILE A 904 10.61 12.20 24.47
CA ILE A 904 11.49 11.89 25.60
C ILE A 904 12.34 10.68 25.21
N VAL A 905 13.62 10.69 25.55
CA VAL A 905 14.52 9.56 25.35
C VAL A 905 14.87 8.95 26.70
N ILE A 906 14.57 7.66 26.87
CA ILE A 906 14.82 6.88 28.08
C ILE A 906 15.55 5.60 27.68
N ASN A 907 16.72 5.36 28.25
CA ASN A 907 17.57 4.19 27.94
C ASN A 907 17.81 4.03 26.43
N GLY A 908 17.99 5.13 25.70
CA GLY A 908 18.18 5.14 24.25
C GLY A 908 16.91 4.98 23.41
N ILE A 909 15.75 4.73 24.03
CA ILE A 909 14.46 4.56 23.33
C ILE A 909 13.73 5.89 23.28
N THR A 910 13.22 6.24 22.10
CA THR A 910 12.50 7.51 21.87
C THR A 910 11.00 7.32 21.97
N PHE A 911 10.38 8.05 22.89
CA PHE A 911 8.92 8.13 23.08
C PHE A 911 8.41 9.43 22.50
N ASN A 912 7.74 9.37 21.35
CA ASN A 912 7.21 10.55 20.68
C ASN A 912 5.91 11.03 21.34
N ASN A 913 5.75 12.36 21.44
CA ASN A 913 4.53 12.96 21.96
C ASN A 913 3.37 12.75 20.97
N GLY A 914 2.18 12.45 21.47
CA GLY A 914 1.00 12.06 20.68
C GLY A 914 0.83 10.55 20.49
N THR A 915 1.60 9.73 21.22
CA THR A 915 1.49 8.26 21.24
C THR A 915 0.87 7.81 22.55
N ASP A 916 0.40 6.55 22.63
CA ASP A 916 -0.18 5.99 23.86
C ASP A 916 0.82 5.99 25.04
N PHE A 917 2.12 6.06 24.76
CA PHE A 917 3.20 6.10 25.75
C PHE A 917 3.54 7.51 26.24
N LEU A 918 3.20 8.55 25.46
CA LEU A 918 3.47 9.94 25.78
C LEU A 918 2.49 10.82 25.02
N ASN A 919 1.52 11.39 25.74
CA ASN A 919 0.52 12.26 25.14
C ASN A 919 0.19 13.42 26.08
N VAL A 920 0.88 14.54 25.89
CA VAL A 920 0.69 15.75 26.68
C VAL A 920 0.43 16.97 25.81
N ASN A 921 -0.43 17.85 26.32
CA ASN A 921 -0.79 19.09 25.66
C ASN A 921 0.36 20.09 25.61
N ASP A 922 0.41 20.82 24.50
CA ASP A 922 1.27 22.00 24.33
C ASP A 922 0.99 23.04 25.42
N LYS A 923 2.03 23.79 25.80
CA LYS A 923 1.90 24.91 26.74
C LYS A 923 2.01 26.23 26.01
N THR A 924 1.31 27.25 26.51
CA THR A 924 1.42 28.62 26.03
C THR A 924 1.87 29.52 27.16
N VAL A 925 2.69 30.51 26.83
CA VAL A 925 3.15 31.52 27.77
C VAL A 925 2.99 32.89 27.14
N ASP A 926 2.44 33.84 27.87
CA ASP A 926 2.43 35.24 27.46
C ASP A 926 3.84 35.80 27.56
N ASN A 927 4.29 36.44 26.48
CA ASN A 927 5.67 36.89 26.33
C ASN A 927 6.07 37.93 27.38
N LEU A 928 5.13 38.80 27.77
CA LEU A 928 5.41 40.00 28.55
C LEU A 928 4.78 40.00 29.94
N PHE A 929 3.61 39.39 30.11
CA PHE A 929 2.81 39.47 31.33
C PHE A 929 2.44 38.08 31.84
N ALA A 930 1.86 37.99 33.04
CA ALA A 930 1.40 36.68 33.57
C ALA A 930 0.16 36.14 32.82
N GLY A 931 -0.52 37.00 32.05
CA GLY A 931 -1.73 36.71 31.29
C GLY A 931 -2.59 37.97 31.12
N GLY A 932 -3.78 37.82 30.55
CA GLY A 932 -4.66 38.93 30.15
C GLY A 932 -4.40 39.39 28.71
N ASN A 933 -5.28 40.23 28.16
CA ASN A 933 -5.13 40.76 26.79
C ASN A 933 -5.03 42.30 26.75
N GLY A 934 -4.94 42.94 27.93
CA GLY A 934 -4.75 44.38 28.07
C GLY A 934 -6.00 45.22 27.82
N THR A 935 -7.18 44.59 27.80
CA THR A 935 -8.49 45.29 27.77
C THR A 935 -8.98 45.56 29.19
N SER A 936 -9.98 46.42 29.34
CA SER A 936 -10.56 46.72 30.66
C SER A 936 -11.19 45.50 31.34
N SER A 937 -11.77 44.58 30.56
CA SER A 937 -12.36 43.33 31.07
C SER A 937 -11.33 42.22 31.30
N SER A 938 -10.17 42.29 30.64
CA SER A 938 -9.08 41.32 30.80
C SER A 938 -7.72 42.05 30.83
N PRO A 939 -7.43 42.79 31.92
CA PRO A 939 -6.18 43.55 32.04
C PRO A 939 -4.97 42.63 32.11
N TYR A 940 -3.83 43.11 31.63
CA TYR A 940 -2.56 42.41 31.77
C TYR A 940 -2.20 42.25 33.25
N GLN A 941 -1.90 41.02 33.64
CA GLN A 941 -1.66 40.66 35.03
C GLN A 941 -0.19 40.83 35.40
N ILE A 942 0.06 41.62 36.44
CA ILE A 942 1.39 41.90 36.95
C ILE A 942 1.58 41.17 38.28
N THR A 943 2.48 40.18 38.28
CA THR A 943 2.82 39.33 39.43
C THR A 943 4.29 39.44 39.85
N HIS A 944 5.15 39.98 38.98
CA HIS A 944 6.62 40.01 39.14
C HIS A 944 7.20 41.30 38.55
N LYS A 945 8.45 41.65 38.93
CA LYS A 945 9.16 42.86 38.46
C LYS A 945 9.28 42.91 36.93
N ARG A 946 9.58 41.77 36.28
CA ARG A 946 9.67 41.70 34.81
C ARG A 946 8.37 42.18 34.14
N HIS A 947 7.23 41.69 34.60
CA HIS A 947 5.91 42.08 34.07
C HIS A 947 5.66 43.58 34.24
N PHE A 948 6.07 44.17 35.37
CA PHE A 948 5.94 45.61 35.59
C PHE A 948 6.78 46.42 34.61
N GLY A 949 8.04 46.02 34.39
CA GLY A 949 8.94 46.65 33.42
C GLY A 949 8.41 46.61 31.98
N ASN A 950 7.65 45.57 31.63
CA ASN A 950 7.07 45.38 30.32
C ASN A 950 5.86 46.29 30.00
N ILE A 951 5.33 47.03 30.99
CA ILE A 951 4.34 48.09 30.72
C ILE A 951 4.89 49.12 29.73
N SER A 952 6.18 49.43 29.83
CA SER A 952 6.84 50.38 28.93
C SER A 952 6.78 49.95 27.46
N VAL A 953 6.82 48.64 27.20
CA VAL A 953 6.77 48.03 25.86
C VAL A 953 5.35 47.99 25.32
N ALA A 954 4.38 47.57 26.15
CA ALA A 954 2.99 47.39 25.74
C ALA A 954 2.08 48.52 26.25
N ASN A 955 2.53 49.78 26.14
CA ASN A 955 1.91 50.95 26.76
C ASN A 955 0.49 51.26 26.23
N GLY A 956 -0.29 52.02 27.00
CA GLY A 956 -1.65 52.43 26.62
C GLY A 956 -2.71 51.34 26.82
N LYS A 957 -2.43 50.31 27.62
CA LYS A 957 -3.33 49.18 27.90
C LYS A 957 -3.84 49.21 29.35
N TYR A 958 -4.64 48.22 29.72
CA TYR A 958 -5.08 48.02 31.11
C TYR A 958 -4.21 46.98 31.80
N TYR A 959 -3.74 47.28 33.00
CA TYR A 959 -2.90 46.43 33.82
C TYR A 959 -3.45 46.30 35.23
N ILE A 960 -3.27 45.15 35.86
CA ILE A 960 -3.71 44.89 37.22
C ILE A 960 -2.60 44.20 38.02
N LEU A 961 -2.33 44.68 39.23
CA LEU A 961 -1.46 43.98 40.17
C LEU A 961 -2.20 42.80 40.79
N LYS A 962 -1.54 41.64 40.78
CA LYS A 962 -2.03 40.44 41.48
C LYS A 962 -1.33 40.23 42.82
N ASN A 963 -0.08 40.68 42.93
CA ASN A 963 0.75 40.55 44.12
C ASN A 963 1.31 41.91 44.54
N ASN A 964 1.74 42.01 45.79
CA ASN A 964 2.68 43.07 46.18
C ASN A 964 4.00 42.86 45.43
N LEU A 965 4.64 43.94 44.99
CA LEU A 965 5.84 43.89 44.16
C LEU A 965 6.99 44.65 44.83
N SER A 966 8.21 44.09 44.72
CA SER A 966 9.44 44.82 45.01
C SER A 966 10.20 45.02 43.70
N LEU A 967 10.39 46.29 43.31
CA LEU A 967 11.15 46.66 42.13
C LEU A 967 12.66 46.77 42.42
N GLY A 968 13.06 46.82 43.70
CA GLY A 968 14.43 47.11 44.12
C GLY A 968 14.85 48.50 43.66
N ASN A 969 16.11 48.66 43.23
CA ASN A 969 16.58 49.89 42.61
C ASN A 969 15.88 50.10 41.25
N TRP A 970 14.95 51.06 41.20
CA TRP A 970 14.12 51.40 40.06
C TRP A 970 14.60 52.73 39.46
N THR A 971 15.11 52.68 38.24
CA THR A 971 15.59 53.86 37.50
C THR A 971 14.96 53.99 36.13
N ASN A 972 14.07 53.07 35.74
CA ASN A 972 13.38 53.07 34.46
C ASN A 972 12.06 53.85 34.54
N PHE A 973 12.16 55.18 34.57
CA PHE A 973 11.00 56.07 34.64
C PHE A 973 10.41 56.30 33.24
N PHE A 974 9.39 55.53 32.88
CA PHE A 974 8.72 55.67 31.58
C PHE A 974 7.36 56.37 31.69
N GLU A 975 6.83 56.83 30.55
CA GLU A 975 5.51 57.43 30.47
C GLU A 975 4.41 56.36 30.51
N LEU A 976 3.37 56.52 31.34
CA LEU A 976 2.18 55.67 31.35
C LEU A 976 1.03 56.35 30.57
N LYS A 977 0.47 55.68 29.55
CA LYS A 977 -0.73 56.14 28.82
C LYS A 977 -2.00 55.35 29.19
N GLY A 978 -1.84 54.18 29.78
CA GLY A 978 -2.91 53.21 30.06
C GLY A 978 -3.46 53.29 31.49
N THR A 979 -4.21 52.27 31.91
CA THR A 979 -4.71 52.18 33.29
C THR A 979 -3.89 51.16 34.07
N LEU A 980 -3.22 51.59 35.12
CA LEU A 980 -2.65 50.72 36.15
C LEU A 980 -3.59 50.66 37.35
N ASP A 981 -4.23 49.51 37.56
CA ASP A 981 -4.97 49.20 38.76
C ASP A 981 -4.05 48.47 39.75
N GLY A 982 -3.74 49.12 40.86
CA GLY A 982 -2.97 48.54 41.95
C GLY A 982 -3.73 47.43 42.68
N ASN A 983 -5.06 47.35 42.53
CA ASN A 983 -5.89 46.31 43.15
C ASN A 983 -5.60 46.16 44.65
N ASP A 984 -5.44 47.30 45.32
CA ASP A 984 -5.08 47.47 46.73
C ASP A 984 -3.77 46.76 47.13
N LYS A 985 -2.86 46.55 46.17
CA LYS A 985 -1.52 46.01 46.38
C LYS A 985 -0.50 47.13 46.60
N GLN A 986 0.67 46.71 47.07
CA GLN A 986 1.80 47.59 47.35
C GLN A 986 2.93 47.39 46.32
N ILE A 987 3.55 48.49 45.89
CA ILE A 987 4.85 48.49 45.22
C ILE A 987 5.91 49.06 46.17
N LEU A 988 7.02 48.34 46.32
CA LEU A 988 8.23 48.79 47.01
C LEU A 988 9.31 49.14 45.99
N MET A 989 9.90 50.33 46.08
CA MET A 989 11.04 50.71 45.25
C MET A 989 12.04 51.62 45.96
N THR A 990 13.29 51.57 45.51
CA THR A 990 14.32 52.56 45.84
C THR A 990 14.85 53.17 44.55
N SER A 991 15.30 54.41 44.56
CA SER A 991 15.87 55.08 43.40
C SER A 991 17.00 55.99 43.87
N TYR A 992 18.23 55.68 43.49
CA TYR A 992 19.39 56.56 43.71
C TYR A 992 19.90 57.08 42.37
N ILE A 993 19.88 58.40 42.19
CA ILE A 993 20.10 59.05 40.90
C ILE A 993 21.13 60.17 41.05
N ASP A 994 22.32 59.97 40.50
CA ASP A 994 23.42 60.94 40.48
C ASP A 994 23.65 61.57 39.09
N ASN A 995 22.94 61.11 38.06
CA ASN A 995 22.95 61.63 36.70
C ASN A 995 21.57 62.14 36.23
N TYR A 996 21.55 63.07 35.28
CA TYR A 996 20.29 63.63 34.78
C TYR A 996 19.46 62.58 34.00
N VAL A 997 18.30 62.18 34.54
CA VAL A 997 17.35 61.22 33.92
C VAL A 997 15.98 61.83 33.60
N GLY A 998 15.82 63.14 33.79
CA GLY A 998 14.54 63.83 33.62
C GLY A 998 13.60 63.64 34.81
N ASP A 999 12.30 63.58 34.54
CA ASP A 999 11.23 63.50 35.55
C ASP A 999 11.21 62.13 36.27
N MET A 1000 11.00 62.15 37.58
CA MET A 1000 11.20 60.99 38.46
C MET A 1000 9.94 60.61 39.24
N GLY A 1001 9.70 59.30 39.36
CA GLY A 1001 8.65 58.70 40.18
C GLY A 1001 8.50 57.21 39.89
N LEU A 1002 7.35 56.60 40.14
CA LEU A 1002 7.09 55.26 39.61
C LEU A 1002 7.10 55.30 38.07
N PHE A 1003 6.56 56.40 37.53
CA PHE A 1003 6.58 56.80 36.12
C PHE A 1003 7.23 58.18 35.97
N SER A 1004 7.87 58.46 34.84
CA SER A 1004 8.31 59.84 34.55
C SER A 1004 7.12 60.75 34.29
N LYS A 1005 6.11 60.24 33.59
CA LYS A 1005 4.86 60.94 33.31
C LYS A 1005 3.65 59.99 33.34
N ASN A 1006 2.53 60.43 33.91
CA ASN A 1006 1.23 59.75 33.82
C ASN A 1006 0.29 60.54 32.91
N LYS A 1007 -0.09 59.96 31.76
CA LYS A 1007 -1.18 60.43 30.88
C LYS A 1007 -2.44 59.55 30.98
N GLY A 1008 -2.34 58.44 31.70
CA GLY A 1008 -3.41 57.46 31.84
C GLY A 1008 -4.08 57.54 33.20
N THR A 1009 -4.35 56.38 33.81
CA THR A 1009 -4.94 56.29 35.15
C THR A 1009 -4.09 55.40 36.05
N ILE A 1010 -3.72 55.89 37.23
CA ILE A 1010 -3.15 55.09 38.31
C ILE A 1010 -4.18 55.06 39.43
N LYS A 1011 -4.61 53.87 39.86
CA LYS A 1011 -5.59 53.77 40.93
C LYS A 1011 -5.36 52.61 41.90
N ASN A 1012 -5.92 52.72 43.10
CA ASN A 1012 -5.95 51.64 44.11
C ASN A 1012 -4.56 51.07 44.41
N LEU A 1013 -3.54 51.92 44.47
CA LEU A 1013 -2.15 51.50 44.59
C LEU A 1013 -1.50 52.14 45.82
N THR A 1014 -0.85 51.31 46.62
CA THR A 1014 0.07 51.79 47.66
C THR A 1014 1.50 51.74 47.15
N LEU A 1015 2.21 52.84 47.26
CA LEU A 1015 3.62 52.94 46.88
C LEU A 1015 4.45 53.23 48.12
N LYS A 1016 5.47 52.42 48.36
CA LYS A 1016 6.48 52.65 49.37
C LYS A 1016 7.80 52.89 48.64
N ALA A 1017 8.16 54.15 48.45
CA ALA A 1017 9.34 54.52 47.66
C ALA A 1017 10.35 55.35 48.45
N ASN A 1018 11.63 55.09 48.22
CA ASN A 1018 12.72 55.97 48.60
C ASN A 1018 13.38 56.53 47.33
N ILE A 1019 13.25 57.83 47.08
CA ILE A 1019 13.77 58.49 45.88
C ILE A 1019 14.81 59.52 46.32
N SER A 1020 16.06 59.34 45.92
CA SER A 1020 17.17 60.22 46.27
C SER A 1020 17.89 60.70 45.01
N THR A 1021 18.09 62.01 44.88
CA THR A 1021 18.89 62.58 43.80
C THR A 1021 19.81 63.71 44.24
N THR A 1022 21.02 63.72 43.67
CA THR A 1022 22.06 64.74 43.89
C THR A 1022 22.56 65.34 42.57
N VAL A 1023 21.77 65.20 41.50
CA VAL A 1023 22.08 65.76 40.18
C VAL A 1023 22.21 67.28 40.25
N SER A 1024 23.21 67.87 39.61
CA SER A 1024 23.27 69.32 39.39
C SER A 1024 22.79 69.62 37.96
N THR A 1025 21.71 70.39 37.81
CA THR A 1025 21.17 70.79 36.50
C THR A 1025 20.46 72.15 36.59
N THR A 1026 20.39 72.85 35.46
CA THR A 1026 19.60 74.07 35.28
C THR A 1026 18.20 73.80 34.70
N ASN A 1027 17.95 72.57 34.24
CA ASN A 1027 16.64 72.16 33.74
C ASN A 1027 15.67 71.92 34.90
N TRP A 1028 14.38 72.16 34.65
CA TRP A 1028 13.34 71.80 35.60
C TRP A 1028 13.16 70.30 35.67
N ILE A 1029 13.24 69.73 36.87
CA ILE A 1029 12.94 68.32 37.14
C ILE A 1029 11.67 68.24 37.99
N ASN A 1030 10.76 67.33 37.64
CA ASN A 1030 9.57 67.05 38.43
C ASN A 1030 9.74 65.69 39.12
N ILE A 1031 9.60 65.67 40.45
CA ILE A 1031 9.80 64.47 41.29
C ILE A 1031 8.54 64.20 42.07
N GLY A 1032 7.98 63.00 41.93
CA GLY A 1032 6.86 62.54 42.72
C GLY A 1032 6.94 61.06 43.04
N GLY A 1033 6.18 60.59 44.03
CA GLY A 1033 6.08 59.16 44.32
C GLY A 1033 5.56 58.39 43.10
N PHE A 1034 4.35 58.70 42.64
CA PHE A 1034 3.69 57.96 41.56
C PHE A 1034 4.09 58.43 40.16
N ALA A 1035 4.27 59.73 39.96
CA ALA A 1035 4.70 60.27 38.68
C ALA A 1035 5.48 61.58 38.84
N GLY A 1036 6.51 61.80 38.04
CA GLY A 1036 7.15 63.11 37.95
C GLY A 1036 6.16 64.18 37.47
N VAL A 1037 5.46 63.90 36.36
CA VAL A 1037 4.38 64.74 35.83
C VAL A 1037 3.07 63.96 35.74
N ASN A 1038 1.96 64.52 36.23
CA ASN A 1038 0.62 63.96 36.06
C ASN A 1038 -0.21 64.79 35.07
N GLU A 1039 -0.49 64.26 33.89
CA GLU A 1039 -1.44 64.78 32.89
C GLU A 1039 -2.74 63.95 32.84
N GLY A 1040 -2.77 62.79 33.50
CA GLY A 1040 -3.91 61.88 33.58
C GLY A 1040 -4.63 61.94 34.94
N LYS A 1041 -5.04 60.77 35.44
CA LYS A 1041 -5.73 60.61 36.73
C LYS A 1041 -4.90 59.76 37.71
N ILE A 1042 -4.76 60.21 38.95
CA ILE A 1042 -4.24 59.43 40.08
C ILE A 1042 -5.35 59.39 41.14
N ASP A 1043 -5.83 58.19 41.48
CA ASP A 1043 -7.05 58.03 42.28
C ASP A 1043 -6.95 56.93 43.32
N ASN A 1044 -7.31 57.22 44.57
CA ASN A 1044 -7.24 56.25 45.66
C ASN A 1044 -5.83 55.62 45.79
N CYS A 1045 -4.80 56.46 45.77
CA CYS A 1045 -3.40 56.06 45.84
C CYS A 1045 -2.71 56.57 47.10
N TYR A 1046 -1.82 55.76 47.66
CA TYR A 1046 -1.19 56.01 48.97
C TYR A 1046 0.31 55.95 48.83
N MET A 1047 0.99 57.08 49.06
CA MET A 1047 2.44 57.10 49.19
C MET A 1047 2.79 56.84 50.66
N GLU A 1048 3.13 55.60 51.00
CA GLU A 1048 3.57 55.21 52.34
C GLU A 1048 5.04 55.58 52.59
N SER A 1049 5.37 55.85 53.86
CA SER A 1049 6.76 56.11 54.25
C SER A 1049 7.61 54.85 54.11
N TYR A 1050 8.72 54.96 53.37
CA TYR A 1050 9.72 53.91 53.21
C TYR A 1050 10.54 53.73 54.48
N ILE A 1051 11.05 54.84 55.05
CA ILE A 1051 11.90 54.84 56.24
C ILE A 1051 11.12 54.70 57.55
N GLY A 1052 9.81 54.95 57.54
CA GLY A 1052 8.92 54.92 58.71
C GLY A 1052 8.57 56.33 59.19
N ARG A 1053 7.32 56.52 59.62
CA ARG A 1053 6.73 57.85 59.90
C ARG A 1053 7.48 58.70 60.94
N ASP A 1054 8.22 58.07 61.85
CA ASP A 1054 8.96 58.76 62.92
C ASP A 1054 10.48 58.61 62.81
N ASN A 1055 10.97 57.90 61.80
CA ASN A 1055 12.41 57.65 61.60
C ASN A 1055 13.11 58.73 60.77
N HIS A 1056 12.50 59.90 60.70
CA HIS A 1056 13.03 61.07 60.04
C HIS A 1056 14.12 61.67 60.90
N SER A 1057 15.35 61.72 60.40
CA SER A 1057 16.45 62.34 61.13
C SER A 1057 17.19 63.32 60.24
N HIS A 1058 17.62 64.41 60.86
CA HIS A 1058 18.61 65.33 60.33
C HIS A 1058 19.84 65.23 61.23
N THR A 1059 20.98 64.88 60.64
CA THR A 1059 22.26 64.90 61.34
C THR A 1059 23.25 65.75 60.55
N LYS A 1060 24.02 66.55 61.28
CA LYS A 1060 25.04 67.41 60.72
C LYS A 1060 26.42 66.92 61.14
N SER A 1061 27.27 66.63 60.16
CA SER A 1061 28.67 66.28 60.36
C SER A 1061 29.54 67.25 59.54
N GLY A 1062 30.19 68.21 60.19
CA GLY A 1062 30.93 69.28 59.52
C GLY A 1062 30.04 70.20 58.67
N ASN A 1063 30.37 70.32 57.37
CA ASN A 1063 29.62 71.10 56.36
C ASN A 1063 28.56 70.25 55.62
N THR A 1064 28.36 68.99 55.99
CA THR A 1064 27.44 68.07 55.32
C THR A 1064 26.19 67.86 56.15
N HIS A 1065 25.04 68.20 55.58
CA HIS A 1065 23.74 67.84 56.15
C HIS A 1065 23.32 66.48 55.58
N VAL A 1066 23.01 65.53 56.46
CA VAL A 1066 22.48 64.22 56.09
C VAL A 1066 21.03 64.15 56.56
N TYR A 1067 20.12 64.03 55.60
CA TYR A 1067 18.70 63.83 55.89
C TYR A 1067 18.33 62.40 55.56
N VAL A 1068 17.65 61.75 56.50
CA VAL A 1068 16.99 60.47 56.27
C VAL A 1068 15.52 60.79 56.04
N VAL A 1069 15.13 60.88 54.77
CA VAL A 1069 13.76 61.12 54.31
C VAL A 1069 13.41 60.17 53.16
N ASP A 1070 12.13 60.07 52.84
CA ASP A 1070 11.65 59.22 51.75
C ASP A 1070 11.97 59.80 50.37
N ILE A 1071 11.78 61.11 50.17
CA ILE A 1071 12.15 61.82 48.94
C ILE A 1071 13.23 62.86 49.26
N TYR A 1072 14.45 62.66 48.76
CA TYR A 1072 15.60 63.53 49.02
C TYR A 1072 16.14 64.18 47.74
N VAL A 1073 16.26 65.51 47.74
CA VAL A 1073 16.85 66.30 46.65
C VAL A 1073 17.96 67.20 47.17
N GLY A 1074 19.21 66.86 46.85
CA GLY A 1074 20.39 67.43 47.51
C GLY A 1074 21.00 68.69 46.90
N THR A 1075 20.91 68.91 45.58
CA THR A 1075 21.74 69.93 44.85
C THR A 1075 20.98 70.75 43.79
N ILE A 1076 19.74 70.37 43.44
CA ILE A 1076 18.94 71.03 42.39
C ILE A 1076 18.17 72.23 42.97
N ASN A 1077 18.19 73.39 42.32
CA ASN A 1077 17.34 74.53 42.67
C ASN A 1077 16.06 74.60 41.80
N THR A 1078 16.09 74.11 40.56
CA THR A 1078 14.96 74.08 39.62
C THR A 1078 14.22 72.75 39.68
N VAL A 1079 13.56 72.47 40.80
CA VAL A 1079 12.83 71.20 40.97
C VAL A 1079 11.42 71.44 41.52
N ARG A 1080 10.49 70.56 41.16
CA ARG A 1080 9.15 70.51 41.72
C ARG A 1080 8.96 69.16 42.38
N ILE A 1081 8.67 69.16 43.66
CA ILE A 1081 8.64 67.93 44.46
C ILE A 1081 7.27 67.78 45.10
N GLY A 1082 6.63 66.63 44.87
CA GLY A 1082 5.41 66.25 45.56
C GLY A 1082 5.48 64.85 46.11
N GLY A 1083 4.76 64.56 47.19
CA GLY A 1083 4.65 63.18 47.67
C GLY A 1083 3.95 62.27 46.66
N ILE A 1084 2.99 62.80 45.90
CA ILE A 1084 2.26 62.07 44.85
C ILE A 1084 2.83 62.38 43.47
N THR A 1085 2.94 63.66 43.10
CA THR A 1085 3.50 64.08 41.80
C THR A 1085 4.34 65.35 41.87
N GLY A 1086 5.39 65.48 41.06
CA GLY A 1086 6.16 66.73 41.01
C GLY A 1086 5.34 67.87 40.39
N TYR A 1087 4.68 67.60 39.26
CA TYR A 1087 3.89 68.59 38.54
C TYR A 1087 2.55 68.01 38.09
N ASN A 1088 1.48 68.52 38.69
CA ASN A 1088 0.10 68.15 38.36
C ASN A 1088 -0.49 69.07 37.30
N LYS A 1089 -0.88 68.48 36.18
CA LYS A 1089 -1.71 69.07 35.13
C LYS A 1089 -3.10 68.42 35.02
N GLY A 1090 -3.20 67.17 35.46
CA GLY A 1090 -4.45 66.39 35.50
C GLY A 1090 -5.13 66.33 36.86
N ILE A 1091 -5.71 65.17 37.15
CA ILE A 1091 -6.59 64.93 38.30
C ILE A 1091 -5.89 64.07 39.35
N ILE A 1092 -5.94 64.52 40.61
CA ILE A 1092 -5.55 63.75 41.79
C ILE A 1092 -6.74 63.68 42.73
N THR A 1093 -7.24 62.47 43.01
CA THR A 1093 -8.41 62.26 43.87
C THR A 1093 -8.15 61.21 44.94
N ASN A 1094 -8.66 61.40 46.15
CA ASN A 1094 -8.64 60.38 47.21
C ASN A 1094 -7.23 59.88 47.56
N CYS A 1095 -6.19 60.71 47.40
CA CYS A 1095 -4.80 60.29 47.57
C CYS A 1095 -4.24 60.69 48.94
N ARG A 1096 -3.28 59.92 49.45
CA ARG A 1096 -2.61 60.26 50.73
C ARG A 1096 -1.11 60.17 50.60
N ASN A 1097 -0.42 61.20 51.10
CA ASN A 1097 1.02 61.15 51.27
C ASN A 1097 1.40 60.99 52.74
N TYR A 1098 2.16 59.94 53.06
CA TYR A 1098 2.81 59.72 54.34
C TYR A 1098 4.33 59.83 54.26
N SER A 1099 4.87 59.98 53.06
CA SER A 1099 6.31 60.04 52.82
C SER A 1099 6.87 61.41 53.14
N SER A 1100 8.05 61.45 53.77
CA SER A 1100 8.75 62.71 54.00
C SER A 1100 9.48 63.21 52.78
N ILE A 1101 9.60 64.53 52.72
CA ILE A 1101 10.22 65.22 51.60
C ILE A 1101 11.29 66.15 52.14
N TYR A 1102 12.50 66.05 51.60
CA TYR A 1102 13.56 67.03 51.75
C TYR A 1102 13.99 67.52 50.37
N GLY A 1103 13.99 68.82 50.16
CA GLY A 1103 14.51 69.35 48.91
C GLY A 1103 14.44 70.85 48.81
N ARG A 1104 14.47 71.33 47.57
CA ARG A 1104 14.46 72.74 47.19
C ARG A 1104 13.34 72.97 46.16
N GLY A 1105 13.00 74.22 45.83
CA GLY A 1105 12.19 74.55 44.65
C GLY A 1105 10.72 74.75 45.00
N ASP A 1106 9.80 74.21 44.19
CA ASP A 1106 8.38 74.21 44.55
C ASP A 1106 8.02 72.86 45.20
N ILE A 1107 7.75 72.84 46.50
CA ILE A 1107 7.48 71.60 47.25
C ILE A 1107 6.07 71.57 47.82
N GLY A 1108 5.34 70.49 47.54
CA GLY A 1108 4.04 70.20 48.14
C GLY A 1108 4.00 68.81 48.77
N GLY A 1109 3.15 68.60 49.77
CA GLY A 1109 2.92 67.25 50.29
C GLY A 1109 2.24 66.33 49.27
N ILE A 1110 1.39 66.88 48.39
CA ILE A 1110 0.75 66.15 47.30
C ILE A 1110 1.43 66.47 45.97
N ALA A 1111 1.54 67.76 45.61
CA ALA A 1111 2.12 68.19 44.34
C ALA A 1111 3.09 69.37 44.47
N GLY A 1112 4.25 69.31 43.82
CA GLY A 1112 5.19 70.45 43.80
C GLY A 1112 4.60 71.68 43.12
N LYS A 1113 4.03 71.48 41.92
CA LYS A 1113 3.26 72.48 41.19
C LYS A 1113 1.92 71.92 40.73
N SER A 1114 0.88 72.75 40.69
CA SER A 1114 -0.40 72.43 40.06
C SER A 1114 -0.81 73.51 39.07
N GLU A 1115 -1.21 73.12 37.86
CA GLU A 1115 -1.62 74.04 36.79
C GLU A 1115 -2.60 73.35 35.85
N GLY A 1116 -3.74 73.99 35.56
CA GLY A 1116 -4.55 73.61 34.40
C GLY A 1116 -3.93 74.19 33.12
N ASP A 1117 -3.74 73.37 32.10
CA ASP A 1117 -3.08 73.77 30.85
C ASP A 1117 -4.03 74.25 29.74
N GLY A 1118 -5.22 74.73 30.12
CA GLY A 1118 -6.27 75.15 29.20
C GLY A 1118 -7.07 73.99 28.58
N SER A 1119 -6.53 72.76 28.58
CA SER A 1119 -7.21 71.53 28.11
C SER A 1119 -7.49 70.50 29.21
N SER A 1120 -6.74 70.58 30.31
CA SER A 1120 -6.88 69.75 31.51
C SER A 1120 -7.04 70.63 32.76
N THR A 1121 -7.75 70.13 33.76
CA THR A 1121 -7.90 70.80 35.05
C THR A 1121 -6.80 70.30 35.98
N GLY A 1122 -5.91 71.18 36.45
CA GLY A 1122 -5.09 70.92 37.62
C GLY A 1122 -6.00 70.79 38.84
N TYR A 1123 -6.51 69.59 39.08
CA TYR A 1123 -7.56 69.30 40.07
C TYR A 1123 -7.05 68.35 41.14
N ILE A 1124 -7.12 68.79 42.39
CA ILE A 1124 -6.74 67.98 43.54
C ILE A 1124 -7.93 67.95 44.50
N TYR A 1125 -8.47 66.76 44.74
CA TYR A 1125 -9.66 66.57 45.56
C TYR A 1125 -9.48 65.47 46.60
N ASN A 1126 -10.00 65.70 47.81
CA ASN A 1126 -10.00 64.71 48.89
C ASN A 1126 -8.62 64.06 49.12
N SER A 1127 -7.57 64.87 49.12
CA SER A 1127 -6.19 64.39 49.15
C SER A 1127 -5.39 65.01 50.28
N ASP A 1128 -4.72 64.16 51.05
CA ASP A 1128 -4.21 64.53 52.36
C ASP A 1128 -2.71 64.31 52.48
N ASN A 1129 -2.04 65.24 53.14
CA ASN A 1129 -0.64 65.10 53.49
C ASN A 1129 -0.44 64.85 54.98
N TYR A 1130 0.33 63.82 55.30
CA TYR A 1130 0.80 63.42 56.62
C TYR A 1130 2.33 63.37 56.69
N GLY A 1131 3.01 63.36 55.55
CA GLY A 1131 4.46 63.31 55.43
C GLY A 1131 5.12 64.66 55.67
N ARG A 1132 6.13 64.69 56.55
CA ARG A 1132 6.85 65.93 56.92
C ARG A 1132 7.61 66.50 55.72
N ILE A 1133 7.63 67.83 55.61
CA ILE A 1133 8.32 68.54 54.52
C ILE A 1133 9.42 69.43 55.10
N TYR A 1134 10.64 69.22 54.63
CA TYR A 1134 11.84 69.97 54.98
C TYR A 1134 12.35 70.71 53.74
N TYR A 1135 12.44 72.02 53.82
CA TYR A 1135 12.72 72.88 52.67
C TYR A 1135 14.06 73.58 52.83
N LEU A 1136 15.03 73.28 51.97
CA LEU A 1136 16.30 73.98 51.92
C LEU A 1136 16.34 74.95 50.74
N TRP A 1137 16.78 76.18 50.99
CA TRP A 1137 16.91 77.16 49.91
C TRP A 1137 18.05 78.14 50.10
N SER A 1138 18.86 78.31 49.04
CA SER A 1138 20.13 79.05 49.09
C SER A 1138 20.24 80.19 48.05
N SER A 1139 19.33 80.28 47.07
CA SER A 1139 19.26 81.34 46.04
C SER A 1139 17.89 81.42 45.33
N GLU A 1140 17.20 82.58 45.37
CA GLU A 1140 15.91 82.96 44.70
C GLU A 1140 14.56 82.45 45.29
N ASN A 1141 13.77 83.24 46.02
CA ASN A 1141 12.47 82.81 46.60
C ASN A 1141 11.58 81.84 45.73
N ARG A 1142 11.08 80.74 46.32
CA ARG A 1142 10.12 79.77 45.76
C ARG A 1142 9.02 79.39 46.78
N SER A 1143 8.31 78.30 46.58
CA SER A 1143 7.04 78.04 47.29
C SER A 1143 7.02 76.67 47.98
N ILE A 1144 6.56 76.64 49.23
CA ILE A 1144 6.31 75.41 49.97
C ILE A 1144 4.90 75.37 50.53
N GLY A 1145 4.16 74.30 50.24
CA GLY A 1145 2.81 74.08 50.72
C GLY A 1145 2.61 72.70 51.35
N GLY A 1146 1.71 72.59 52.31
CA GLY A 1146 1.35 71.28 52.87
C GLY A 1146 0.66 70.37 51.84
N ILE A 1147 -0.09 70.93 50.89
CA ILE A 1147 -0.71 70.20 49.78
C ILE A 1147 0.00 70.51 48.46
N VAL A 1148 0.11 71.80 48.07
CA VAL A 1148 0.74 72.23 46.81
C VAL A 1148 1.80 73.29 47.04
N GLY A 1149 3.00 73.14 46.46
CA GLY A 1149 4.03 74.18 46.48
C GLY A 1149 3.59 75.45 45.74
N TYR A 1150 3.45 75.36 44.42
CA TYR A 1150 3.00 76.46 43.57
C TYR A 1150 1.76 76.11 42.74
N GLN A 1151 0.64 76.79 42.99
CA GLN A 1151 -0.59 76.67 42.22
C GLN A 1151 -0.69 77.82 41.23
N VAL A 1152 -0.54 77.53 39.93
CA VAL A 1152 -0.69 78.52 38.84
C VAL A 1152 -2.16 78.74 38.50
N SER A 1153 -2.94 77.66 38.44
CA SER A 1153 -4.38 77.66 38.09
C SER A 1153 -5.01 76.34 38.54
N GLY A 1154 -6.32 76.17 38.36
CA GLY A 1154 -7.05 74.94 38.73
C GLY A 1154 -7.67 74.99 40.14
N THR A 1155 -8.11 73.84 40.66
CA THR A 1155 -8.89 73.75 41.90
C THR A 1155 -8.29 72.74 42.87
N ILE A 1156 -8.15 73.15 44.14
CA ILE A 1156 -7.81 72.30 45.28
C ILE A 1156 -9.01 72.28 46.21
N ASP A 1157 -9.54 71.11 46.54
CA ASP A 1157 -10.79 71.00 47.29
C ASP A 1157 -10.82 69.78 48.21
N LEU A 1158 -11.43 69.91 49.39
CA LEU A 1158 -11.50 68.83 50.38
C LEU A 1158 -10.13 68.26 50.79
N CYS A 1159 -9.07 69.07 50.82
CA CYS A 1159 -7.71 68.61 51.08
C CYS A 1159 -7.20 69.03 52.47
N TYR A 1160 -6.48 68.13 53.14
CA TYR A 1160 -6.03 68.33 54.51
C TYR A 1160 -4.54 68.11 54.68
N ASN A 1161 -3.83 69.10 55.26
CA ASN A 1161 -2.46 68.90 55.70
C ASN A 1161 -2.44 68.65 57.21
N TYR A 1162 -1.88 67.50 57.59
CA TYR A 1162 -1.60 67.08 58.97
C TYR A 1162 -0.09 67.08 59.27
N ALA A 1163 0.75 67.29 58.26
CA ALA A 1163 2.19 67.16 58.41
C ALA A 1163 2.87 68.46 58.85
N ILE A 1164 4.07 68.30 59.40
CA ILE A 1164 4.95 69.41 59.73
C ILE A 1164 5.63 69.96 58.48
N ILE A 1165 5.66 71.29 58.34
CA ILE A 1165 6.39 72.02 57.29
C ILE A 1165 7.50 72.84 57.97
N SER A 1166 8.74 72.71 57.50
CA SER A 1166 9.90 73.39 58.08
C SER A 1166 10.77 74.03 56.99
N TYR A 1167 11.14 75.29 57.16
CA TYR A 1167 12.18 75.94 56.36
C TYR A 1167 13.54 75.79 57.06
N ASP A 1168 14.52 75.31 56.32
CA ASP A 1168 15.88 75.04 56.78
C ASP A 1168 16.83 75.86 55.89
N SER A 1169 17.55 76.84 56.43
CA SER A 1169 18.53 77.62 55.67
C SER A 1169 19.62 78.18 56.56
N ASP A 1170 20.85 78.15 56.04
CA ASP A 1170 22.03 78.69 56.70
C ASP A 1170 22.10 80.24 56.63
N LYS A 1171 21.21 80.89 55.87
CA LYS A 1171 21.23 82.34 55.57
C LYS A 1171 20.00 83.05 56.16
N ILE A 1172 20.02 83.31 57.46
CA ILE A 1172 18.81 83.59 58.27
C ILE A 1172 18.20 85.00 58.13
N GLU A 1173 18.88 85.98 57.50
CA GLU A 1173 18.40 87.38 57.47
C GLU A 1173 18.11 87.94 56.06
N ASN A 1174 18.30 87.15 54.98
CA ASN A 1174 18.09 87.65 53.62
C ASN A 1174 16.63 87.47 53.16
N SER A 1175 15.89 88.57 53.00
CA SER A 1175 14.49 88.54 52.59
C SER A 1175 14.26 88.04 51.16
N ALA A 1176 15.28 88.10 50.28
CA ALA A 1176 15.20 87.65 48.89
C ALA A 1176 15.19 86.12 48.71
N ILE A 1177 15.50 85.35 49.76
CA ILE A 1177 15.57 83.88 49.72
C ILE A 1177 14.52 83.20 50.62
N LYS A 1178 13.68 83.97 51.33
CA LYS A 1178 12.58 83.47 52.17
C LYS A 1178 11.51 82.82 51.28
N PRO A 1179 11.09 81.56 51.49
CA PRO A 1179 10.06 80.93 50.67
C PRO A 1179 8.65 81.45 50.99
N CYS A 1180 7.73 81.29 50.04
CA CYS A 1180 6.29 81.43 50.26
C CYS A 1180 5.77 80.17 50.96
N MET A 1181 5.54 80.22 52.28
CA MET A 1181 5.16 79.05 53.08
C MET A 1181 3.67 78.99 53.39
N GLY A 1182 2.95 77.96 52.95
CA GLY A 1182 1.54 77.77 53.28
C GLY A 1182 1.25 76.41 53.90
N ARG A 1183 0.33 76.35 54.87
CA ARG A 1183 -0.15 75.07 55.42
C ARG A 1183 -0.91 74.24 54.38
N ILE A 1184 -1.48 74.88 53.36
CA ILE A 1184 -2.14 74.24 52.22
C ILE A 1184 -1.40 74.52 50.92
N VAL A 1185 -1.22 75.80 50.54
CA VAL A 1185 -0.57 76.18 49.27
C VAL A 1185 0.55 77.19 49.51
N GLY A 1186 1.76 76.96 49.00
CA GLY A 1186 2.86 77.90 49.14
C GLY A 1186 2.58 79.22 48.40
N HIS A 1187 2.32 79.14 47.09
CA HIS A 1187 1.93 80.29 46.27
C HIS A 1187 0.64 79.96 45.51
N LYS A 1188 -0.42 80.70 45.79
CA LYS A 1188 -1.78 80.44 45.31
C LYS A 1188 -2.20 81.45 44.24
N CYS A 1189 -2.44 80.97 43.02
CA CYS A 1189 -3.07 81.73 41.94
C CYS A 1189 -4.38 81.09 41.43
N GLY A 1190 -4.88 80.04 42.09
CA GLY A 1190 -6.09 79.30 41.69
C GLY A 1190 -7.14 79.16 42.80
N THR A 1191 -8.16 78.33 42.56
CA THR A 1191 -9.27 78.11 43.49
C THR A 1191 -8.86 77.11 44.58
N VAL A 1192 -9.13 77.46 45.84
CA VAL A 1192 -8.96 76.54 46.98
C VAL A 1192 -10.21 76.61 47.86
N THR A 1193 -10.90 75.49 48.03
CA THR A 1193 -12.13 75.38 48.82
C THR A 1193 -12.08 74.21 49.79
N ARG A 1194 -12.87 74.25 50.88
CA ARG A 1194 -13.01 73.16 51.87
C ARG A 1194 -11.67 72.51 52.26
N TYR A 1195 -10.80 73.25 52.93
CA TYR A 1195 -9.52 72.74 53.42
C TYR A 1195 -9.46 72.81 54.95
N ASN A 1196 -8.54 72.06 55.56
CA ASN A 1196 -8.22 72.19 56.99
C ASN A 1196 -6.71 72.18 57.18
N GLU A 1197 -6.27 73.03 58.09
CA GLU A 1197 -4.89 73.22 58.45
C GLU A 1197 -4.66 72.62 59.85
N LEU A 1198 -4.35 71.33 59.92
CA LEU A 1198 -4.03 70.67 61.20
C LEU A 1198 -2.54 70.43 61.39
N GLY A 1199 -1.74 70.49 60.33
CA GLY A 1199 -0.28 70.34 60.39
C GLY A 1199 0.42 71.57 60.95
N GLU A 1200 1.50 71.37 61.70
CA GLU A 1200 2.26 72.48 62.31
C GLU A 1200 3.30 73.06 61.33
N VAL A 1201 3.45 74.39 61.31
CA VAL A 1201 4.64 75.02 60.73
C VAL A 1201 5.65 75.14 61.85
N LYS A 1202 6.78 74.42 61.76
CA LYS A 1202 7.79 74.46 62.83
C LYS A 1202 8.44 75.84 62.84
N THR A 1203 8.40 76.50 64.00
CA THR A 1203 8.92 77.86 64.21
C THR A 1203 10.29 77.87 64.91
N GLY A 1204 10.97 76.72 64.99
CA GLY A 1204 12.17 76.56 65.80
C GLY A 1204 13.08 75.49 65.23
N GLU A 1205 14.25 75.98 64.79
CA GLU A 1205 15.54 75.34 64.47
C GLU A 1205 16.08 75.92 63.16
N LEU A 1206 16.65 77.13 63.26
CA LEU A 1206 17.59 77.66 62.28
C LEU A 1206 18.89 77.91 63.04
N PHE A 1207 20.00 77.30 62.62
CA PHE A 1207 21.29 77.53 63.26
C PHE A 1207 21.88 78.85 62.75
N LYS A 1208 21.99 79.87 63.62
CA LYS A 1208 22.71 81.10 63.28
C LYS A 1208 24.20 80.78 63.14
N TYR A 1209 24.71 80.82 61.91
CA TYR A 1209 26.15 80.72 61.67
C TYR A 1209 26.83 82.06 62.02
N ASP A 1210 28.01 81.95 62.64
CA ASP A 1210 28.95 83.00 63.06
C ASP A 1210 28.73 83.74 64.40
N GLY A 1211 28.63 83.00 65.51
CA GLY A 1211 28.92 83.57 66.83
C GLY A 1211 29.01 82.51 67.93
N PHE A 1212 30.01 82.63 68.81
CA PHE A 1212 30.47 81.64 69.81
C PHE A 1212 29.43 81.08 70.81
N LEU A 1213 28.14 81.42 70.73
CA LEU A 1213 27.10 80.91 71.64
C LEU A 1213 25.72 80.72 70.97
N GLY A 1214 25.67 80.27 69.72
CA GLY A 1214 24.44 80.13 68.89
C GLY A 1214 23.15 79.68 69.59
N ILE A 1215 22.40 80.63 70.15
CA ILE A 1215 21.06 80.46 70.71
C ILE A 1215 20.16 81.55 70.11
N GLY A 1216 19.17 81.14 69.32
CA GLY A 1216 18.11 82.00 68.79
C GLY A 1216 17.12 81.21 67.96
N SER A 1217 15.84 81.22 68.32
CA SER A 1217 14.74 80.70 67.51
C SER A 1217 14.18 81.83 66.64
N TYR A 1218 13.87 81.54 65.36
CA TYR A 1218 13.30 82.51 64.42
C TYR A 1218 11.86 82.14 64.11
N ASN A 1219 10.94 83.10 64.19
CA ASN A 1219 9.53 82.84 63.92
C ASN A 1219 9.26 82.68 62.42
N GLN A 1220 9.32 81.44 61.93
CA GLN A 1220 9.04 81.14 60.52
C GLN A 1220 7.58 81.40 60.11
N LEU A 1221 6.64 81.68 61.04
CA LEU A 1221 5.27 82.08 60.71
C LEU A 1221 5.22 83.42 59.95
N GLU A 1222 6.26 84.25 60.03
CA GLU A 1222 6.31 85.49 59.23
C GLU A 1222 6.41 85.23 57.72
N TYR A 1223 6.79 83.99 57.33
CA TYR A 1223 6.84 83.53 55.93
C TYR A 1223 5.53 82.90 55.47
N ALA A 1224 4.58 82.75 56.39
CA ALA A 1224 3.25 82.23 56.12
C ALA A 1224 2.25 83.38 56.03
N GLY A 1225 1.95 83.81 54.80
CA GLY A 1225 1.10 84.98 54.51
C GLY A 1225 -0.17 85.04 55.37
N ASP A 1226 -1.09 84.09 55.19
CA ASP A 1226 -2.32 83.96 55.99
C ASP A 1226 -2.43 82.61 56.71
N ARG A 1227 -1.27 81.96 56.94
CA ARG A 1227 -1.10 80.58 57.44
C ARG A 1227 -1.55 79.49 56.46
N ALA A 1228 -2.74 79.62 55.87
CA ALA A 1228 -3.24 78.69 54.84
C ALA A 1228 -2.37 78.73 53.58
N PHE A 1229 -2.02 79.96 53.17
CA PHE A 1229 -1.39 80.32 51.93
C PHE A 1229 -0.14 81.17 52.21
N GLY A 1230 0.99 80.82 51.59
CA GLY A 1230 2.24 81.56 51.76
C GLY A 1230 2.24 82.89 51.02
N LYS A 1231 1.68 82.90 49.81
CA LYS A 1231 1.46 84.08 48.98
C LYS A 1231 0.17 83.92 48.20
N ASN A 1232 -0.70 84.95 48.27
CA ASN A 1232 -1.87 85.07 47.40
C ASN A 1232 -1.47 85.87 46.15
N GLY A 1233 -1.73 85.32 44.97
CA GLY A 1233 -1.51 85.93 43.66
C GLY A 1233 -2.74 86.61 43.09
#